data_AF-A0A954XS31-F1
#
_entry.id   AF-A0A954XS31-F1
#
_cell.length_a   1.000
_cell.length_b   1.000
_cell.length_c   1.000
_cell.angle_alpha   90.00
_cell.angle_beta   90.00
_cell.angle_gamma   90.00
#
_symmetry.space_group_name_H-M   'P 1'
#
loop_
_entity.id
_entity.type
_entity.pdbx_description
1 polymer ?
#
loop_
_entity_poly.entity_id
_entity_poly.type
_entity_poly.pdbx_seq_one_letter_code
_entity_poly.pdbx_strand_id
1 'polypeptide(L)'
;MASVGVLSLSLLLLFSSVCPAALLGPPLPLDPALSAIAPEECLWYGSSAGTAVADPKSENQTEQLLAEPEVQQLEAAVKTQVLRLIGRNVGPDREMRVLARELPTLVEAVLSLPHAIFVEDVQATEAGVMIQAGWVLSAGEQRGDIQNALKRLLETESAQQLGISSIELNGETWSVLRPTMQAPEIRWGWHNNYFILAVGDGTAAKIIERMAGSPPAWLEELRNEHPVQRESSLGYFNVSLILQRLRPLLESQDAWPIVEKLGITSIDSAHSIAGFDGDGCMNVSHLATDGQRQGLLGLLPYKPLSKRDLRTIPRDAMIAVAVRADVDEIWDEALRLVSEFQPRVIEEVDRGLWEFETQFGVNVKDDLVKSLDDVWVAYLPAGDLMTSWLGSAVAVRVKDAARLNEALDQLIAAAEARMHGGRRRGVSIRQSESEGFRIHYLNFVGESIPVAPAWGVSDEWLVLGLMPQTVRSVLMRESDESLADVPAIRELLAASDSPSMLSYCDTPSFARSLYPLIQIGAQLLSSELQKQGFDVDVSLLPSPDSVIEHLRPSVGAVAHASDGYYFTSRQSLPGGGMIGFAPLAFGLGMPAAQGARQAARRNSELNNMKFIALAFHNYANSRNQFVTNIYDDQEEPLLSWRVSLLPYLEQETLYREFHLDEPWDSEHNLKLLERMPAVFASPLADRAVAPGHTQYLALAGAETPFPGNRKLTFVSVRDGLSNTLMFVRADSDHAVPWTKPTDIEVDSARPFQGLGENRSAFAAAFCDGSCRMLSLAIGEDTMRALTTRNGGEVIERETLNR
;
A
#
# COMPACT_ATOMS: atom_id res chain seq x y z
N MET A 1 -5.15 21.19 -3.36
CA MET A 1 -5.78 19.87 -3.12
C MET A 1 -4.79 18.73 -2.85
N ALA A 2 -3.48 18.88 -3.09
CA ALA A 2 -2.47 17.84 -2.77
C ALA A 2 -1.96 17.86 -1.31
N SER A 3 -2.40 18.81 -0.48
CA SER A 3 -1.92 19.01 0.90
C SER A 3 -2.77 18.34 1.98
N VAL A 4 -3.92 17.75 1.64
CA VAL A 4 -4.77 17.02 2.61
C VAL A 4 -4.40 15.53 2.68
N GLY A 5 -3.85 14.97 1.60
CA GLY A 5 -3.36 13.58 1.56
C GLY A 5 -2.11 13.35 2.42
N VAL A 6 -1.35 14.41 2.72
CA VAL A 6 -0.21 14.35 3.64
C VAL A 6 -0.71 14.20 5.08
N LEU A 7 -1.81 14.85 5.47
CA LEU A 7 -2.39 14.75 6.80
C LEU A 7 -2.97 13.35 7.12
N SER A 8 -3.51 12.64 6.13
CA SER A 8 -3.94 11.24 6.29
C SER A 8 -2.76 10.26 6.42
N LEU A 9 -1.63 10.53 5.76
CA LEU A 9 -0.40 9.76 5.94
C LEU A 9 0.28 10.11 7.28
N SER A 10 0.18 11.38 7.70
CA SER A 10 0.60 11.83 9.02
C SER A 10 -0.24 11.18 10.11
N LEU A 11 -1.57 11.08 9.98
CA LEU A 11 -2.44 10.36 10.93
C LEU A 11 -2.12 8.86 11.04
N LEU A 12 -1.65 8.22 9.96
CA LEU A 12 -1.13 6.85 10.00
C LEU A 12 0.29 6.77 10.61
N LEU A 13 1.11 7.81 10.46
CA LEU A 13 2.41 7.94 11.13
C LEU A 13 2.28 8.37 12.61
N LEU A 14 1.18 9.03 12.99
CA LEU A 14 0.83 9.46 14.35
C LEU A 14 0.62 8.26 15.29
N PHE A 15 0.31 7.08 14.77
CA PHE A 15 0.26 5.82 15.54
C PHE A 15 1.59 5.05 15.58
N SER A 16 2.62 5.54 14.90
CA SER A 16 3.96 4.93 14.83
C SER A 16 5.05 5.74 15.54
N SER A 17 4.66 6.82 16.24
CA SER A 17 5.56 7.87 16.71
C SER A 17 6.33 7.51 17.98
N VAL A 18 7.06 6.40 17.93
CA VAL A 18 8.48 6.24 18.23
C VAL A 18 8.81 4.89 17.58
N CYS A 19 9.84 4.87 16.75
CA CYS A 19 10.43 3.67 16.15
C CYS A 19 10.28 2.46 17.09
N PRO A 20 9.89 1.24 16.64
CA PRO A 20 9.89 0.08 17.51
C PRO A 20 11.35 -0.25 17.86
N ALA A 21 11.90 0.45 18.86
CA ALA A 21 13.17 0.16 19.51
C ALA A 21 13.17 -1.29 20.06
N ALA A 22 11.97 -1.86 20.25
CA ALA A 22 11.77 -3.26 20.54
C ALA A 22 12.37 -4.24 19.50
N LEU A 23 12.70 -3.80 18.28
CA LEU A 23 13.46 -4.60 17.31
C LEU A 23 14.96 -4.73 17.65
N LEU A 24 15.50 -3.86 18.51
CA LEU A 24 16.94 -3.74 18.78
C LEU A 24 17.33 -4.28 20.18
N GLY A 25 16.36 -4.71 20.97
CA GLY A 25 16.59 -5.22 22.32
C GLY A 25 15.42 -4.93 23.27
N PRO A 26 15.40 -5.58 24.44
CA PRO A 26 14.48 -5.22 25.51
C PRO A 26 14.70 -3.78 25.99
N PRO A 27 13.69 -3.10 26.53
CA PRO A 27 13.83 -1.72 26.98
C PRO A 27 14.69 -1.58 28.25
N LEU A 28 15.48 -0.51 28.31
CA LEU A 28 16.14 -0.06 29.55
C LEU A 28 15.11 0.53 30.54
N PRO A 29 15.46 0.68 31.83
CA PRO A 29 14.66 1.44 32.77
C PRO A 29 14.46 2.88 32.31
N LEU A 30 13.28 3.44 32.58
CA LEU A 30 12.98 4.84 32.25
C LEU A 30 13.95 5.79 32.95
N ASP A 31 14.48 6.73 32.18
CA ASP A 31 15.33 7.81 32.67
C ASP A 31 14.43 8.93 33.27
N PRO A 32 14.53 9.22 34.58
CA PRO A 32 13.70 10.24 35.22
C PRO A 32 13.93 11.64 34.66
N ALA A 33 15.17 11.96 34.27
CA ALA A 33 15.50 13.27 33.74
C ALA A 33 14.88 13.46 32.35
N LEU A 34 14.86 12.41 31.51
CA LEU A 34 14.16 12.44 30.22
C LEU A 34 12.65 12.56 30.38
N SER A 35 12.05 11.92 31.37
CA SER A 35 10.62 12.07 31.65
C SER A 35 10.27 13.49 32.13
N ALA A 36 11.20 14.17 32.79
CA ALA A 36 11.01 15.52 33.30
C ALA A 36 11.12 16.61 32.23
N ILE A 37 11.71 16.34 31.05
CA ILE A 37 11.93 17.39 30.04
C ILE A 37 10.63 17.90 29.42
N ALA A 38 9.53 17.14 29.50
CA ALA A 38 8.28 17.51 28.88
C ALA A 38 7.68 18.77 29.57
N PRO A 39 7.14 19.73 28.81
CA PRO A 39 6.45 20.88 29.39
C PRO A 39 5.07 20.48 29.92
N GLU A 40 4.52 21.28 30.84
CA GLU A 40 3.13 21.12 31.30
C GLU A 40 2.13 21.34 30.15
N GLU A 41 2.34 22.37 29.34
CA GLU A 41 1.64 22.54 28.07
C GLU A 41 2.47 21.92 26.94
N CYS A 42 2.17 20.67 26.60
CA CYS A 42 2.86 19.94 25.54
C CYS A 42 1.92 19.68 24.35
N LEU A 43 2.35 20.08 23.14
CA LEU A 43 1.64 19.78 21.89
C LEU A 43 1.92 18.34 21.45
N TRP A 44 3.18 17.95 21.51
CA TRP A 44 3.64 16.62 21.13
C TRP A 44 4.81 16.19 22.01
N TYR A 45 4.77 14.95 22.47
CA TYR A 45 5.86 14.30 23.20
C TYR A 45 6.11 12.91 22.63
N GLY A 46 7.38 12.53 22.55
CA GLY A 46 7.81 11.19 22.19
C GLY A 46 9.02 10.76 23.02
N SER A 47 9.03 9.55 23.55
CA SER A 47 10.20 8.99 24.24
C SER A 47 10.50 7.56 23.82
N SER A 48 11.80 7.24 23.80
CA SER A 48 12.36 5.91 23.67
C SER A 48 13.16 5.61 24.92
N ALA A 49 12.93 4.45 25.53
CA ALA A 49 13.70 4.00 26.67
C ALA A 49 15.13 3.56 26.28
N GLY A 50 15.42 3.38 24.99
CA GLY A 50 16.65 2.72 24.53
C GLY A 50 16.61 1.21 24.78
N THR A 51 17.69 0.52 24.42
CA THR A 51 17.77 -0.94 24.44
C THR A 51 18.83 -1.48 25.39
N ALA A 52 18.48 -2.55 26.09
CA ALA A 52 19.34 -3.33 26.95
C ALA A 52 19.75 -4.62 26.25
N VAL A 53 20.68 -5.35 26.86
CA VAL A 53 21.06 -6.69 26.41
C VAL A 53 19.94 -7.67 26.80
N ALA A 54 19.53 -8.52 25.85
CA ALA A 54 18.51 -9.54 26.08
C ALA A 54 18.95 -10.63 27.07
N ASP A 55 18.11 -10.93 28.06
CA ASP A 55 18.32 -12.05 28.99
C ASP A 55 17.61 -13.33 28.52
N PRO A 56 18.35 -14.42 28.19
CA PRO A 56 17.74 -15.69 27.78
C PRO A 56 16.93 -16.37 28.90
N LYS A 57 17.03 -15.89 30.14
CA LYS A 57 16.24 -16.39 31.29
C LYS A 57 15.07 -15.47 31.66
N SER A 58 14.83 -14.41 30.89
CA SER A 58 13.68 -13.55 31.09
C SER A 58 12.38 -14.34 31.02
N GLU A 59 11.36 -13.97 31.78
CA GLU A 59 10.02 -14.55 31.63
C GLU A 59 9.36 -14.11 30.31
N ASN A 60 9.79 -12.96 29.77
CA ASN A 60 9.31 -12.41 28.52
C ASN A 60 9.92 -13.14 27.31
N GLN A 61 9.08 -13.67 26.43
CA GLN A 61 9.53 -14.51 25.31
C GLN A 61 10.06 -13.70 24.14
N THR A 62 9.63 -12.45 23.96
CA THR A 62 10.29 -11.54 23.01
C THR A 62 11.75 -11.35 23.40
N GLU A 63 12.03 -11.19 24.69
CA GLU A 63 13.39 -11.09 25.18
C GLU A 63 14.18 -12.40 25.01
N GLN A 64 13.56 -13.56 25.25
CA GLN A 64 14.18 -14.86 24.95
C GLN A 64 14.53 -14.99 23.46
N LEU A 65 13.63 -14.58 22.56
CA LEU A 65 13.87 -14.57 21.11
C LEU A 65 15.06 -13.67 20.74
N LEU A 66 15.13 -12.48 21.32
CA LEU A 66 16.25 -11.55 21.09
C LEU A 66 17.57 -12.06 21.70
N ALA A 67 17.49 -12.94 22.70
CA ALA A 67 18.64 -13.62 23.29
C ALA A 67 19.09 -14.86 22.51
N GLU A 68 18.34 -15.32 21.51
CA GLU A 68 18.70 -16.50 20.72
C GLU A 68 20.03 -16.31 19.97
N PRO A 69 21.00 -17.23 20.09
CA PRO A 69 22.31 -17.09 19.46
C PRO A 69 22.26 -16.90 17.95
N GLU A 70 21.30 -17.56 17.27
CA GLU A 70 21.12 -17.44 15.83
C GLU A 70 20.54 -16.07 15.43
N VAL A 71 19.62 -15.52 16.25
CA VAL A 71 19.04 -14.17 16.03
C VAL A 71 20.12 -13.10 16.23
N GLN A 72 20.94 -13.22 17.27
CA GLN A 72 22.06 -12.29 17.53
C GLN A 72 23.12 -12.34 16.42
N GLN A 73 23.39 -13.53 15.87
CA GLN A 73 24.31 -13.67 14.74
C GLN A 73 23.77 -12.99 13.48
N LEU A 74 22.48 -13.17 13.17
CA LEU A 74 21.83 -12.50 12.06
C LEU A 74 21.91 -10.97 12.24
N GLU A 75 21.56 -10.46 13.41
CA GLU A 75 21.59 -9.03 13.72
C GLU A 75 23.00 -8.44 13.52
N ALA A 76 24.02 -9.07 14.10
CA ALA A 76 25.41 -8.64 13.98
C ALA A 76 25.89 -8.63 12.52
N ALA A 77 25.47 -9.61 11.73
CA ALA A 77 25.79 -9.68 10.31
C ALA A 77 25.10 -8.60 9.49
N VAL A 78 23.80 -8.37 9.70
CA VAL A 78 23.03 -7.30 9.06
C VAL A 78 23.65 -5.94 9.37
N LYS A 79 23.95 -5.67 10.65
CA LYS A 79 24.63 -4.44 11.08
C LYS A 79 25.96 -4.25 10.36
N THR A 80 26.79 -5.29 10.29
CA THR A 80 28.08 -5.24 9.59
C THR A 80 27.93 -4.92 8.10
N GLN A 81 26.92 -5.48 7.42
CA GLN A 81 26.70 -5.23 6.00
C GLN A 81 26.15 -3.82 5.72
N VAL A 82 25.24 -3.32 6.57
CA VAL A 82 24.74 -1.93 6.49
C VAL A 82 25.89 -0.93 6.66
N LEU A 83 26.79 -1.16 7.62
CA LEU A 83 27.99 -0.32 7.82
C LEU A 83 28.90 -0.33 6.58
N ARG A 84 29.09 -1.49 5.94
CA ARG A 84 29.86 -1.60 4.69
C ARG A 84 29.20 -0.85 3.53
N LEU A 85 27.87 -0.88 3.43
CA LEU A 85 27.10 -0.17 2.39
C LEU A 85 27.31 1.35 2.49
N ILE A 86 27.24 1.90 3.70
CA ILE A 86 27.51 3.33 3.96
C ILE A 86 28.94 3.68 3.52
N GLY A 87 29.91 2.79 3.75
CA GLY A 87 31.31 3.02 3.39
C GLY A 87 31.67 2.89 1.90
N ARG A 88 30.89 2.15 1.09
CA ARG A 88 31.27 1.79 -0.30
C ARG A 88 30.84 2.82 -1.35
N ASN A 89 29.79 3.61 -1.09
CA ASN A 89 29.29 4.66 -2.00
C ASN A 89 29.94 6.04 -1.76
N VAL A 90 31.05 6.06 -1.03
CA VAL A 90 31.75 7.29 -0.68
C VAL A 90 32.67 7.68 -1.83
N GLY A 91 32.35 8.78 -2.51
CA GLY A 91 33.22 9.36 -3.53
C GLY A 91 34.60 9.77 -2.97
N PRO A 92 35.55 10.22 -3.81
CA PRO A 92 36.89 10.63 -3.36
C PRO A 92 36.88 11.86 -2.42
N ASP A 93 35.74 12.53 -2.34
CA ASP A 93 35.50 13.68 -1.48
C ASP A 93 35.89 13.38 -0.02
N ARG A 94 36.62 14.33 0.58
CA ARG A 94 37.07 14.24 1.96
C ARG A 94 35.87 14.36 2.91
N GLU A 95 34.87 15.17 2.59
CA GLU A 95 33.69 15.36 3.44
C GLU A 95 32.84 14.10 3.52
N MET A 96 32.56 13.50 2.36
CA MET A 96 31.78 12.26 2.29
C MET A 96 32.45 11.12 3.08
N ARG A 97 33.79 11.08 3.15
CA ARG A 97 34.54 10.14 4.00
C ARG A 97 34.37 10.39 5.49
N VAL A 98 34.29 11.65 5.92
CA VAL A 98 33.99 11.96 7.33
C VAL A 98 32.56 11.55 7.65
N LEU A 99 31.59 11.89 6.79
CA LEU A 99 30.19 11.53 6.95
C LEU A 99 30.01 10.01 7.11
N ALA A 100 30.55 9.23 6.18
CA ALA A 100 30.41 7.78 6.19
C ALA A 100 31.07 7.09 7.39
N ARG A 101 32.10 7.72 7.98
CA ARG A 101 32.79 7.19 9.16
C ARG A 101 32.03 7.48 10.46
N GLU A 102 31.50 8.69 10.61
CA GLU A 102 30.95 9.15 11.89
C GLU A 102 29.43 8.97 11.99
N LEU A 103 28.71 8.99 10.86
CA LEU A 103 27.25 8.84 10.83
C LEU A 103 26.77 7.53 11.47
N PRO A 104 27.41 6.36 11.28
CA PRO A 104 26.96 5.14 11.92
C PRO A 104 26.95 5.19 13.45
N THR A 105 27.96 5.79 14.07
CA THR A 105 28.02 5.96 15.52
C THR A 105 26.83 6.78 16.04
N LEU A 106 26.46 7.84 15.31
CA LEU A 106 25.32 8.69 15.70
C LEU A 106 23.98 8.01 15.46
N VAL A 107 23.84 7.28 14.35
CA VAL A 107 22.62 6.50 14.07
C VAL A 107 22.43 5.41 15.12
N GLU A 108 23.49 4.68 15.47
CA GLU A 108 23.45 3.67 16.53
C GLU A 108 23.09 4.27 17.89
N ALA A 109 23.68 5.42 18.24
CA ALA A 109 23.34 6.14 19.47
C ALA A 109 21.85 6.49 19.54
N VAL A 110 21.28 7.07 18.47
CA VAL A 110 19.85 7.43 18.44
C VAL A 110 18.95 6.20 18.52
N LEU A 111 19.34 5.09 17.88
CA LEU A 111 18.53 3.87 17.85
C LEU A 111 18.57 3.05 19.14
N SER A 112 19.68 3.11 19.89
CA SER A 112 19.90 2.24 21.06
C SER A 112 19.86 2.97 22.40
N LEU A 113 20.08 4.29 22.46
CA LEU A 113 20.12 5.01 23.72
C LEU A 113 18.78 5.65 24.08
N PRO A 114 18.50 5.85 25.37
CA PRO A 114 17.29 6.55 25.81
C PRO A 114 17.27 7.99 25.28
N HIS A 115 16.14 8.42 24.73
CA HIS A 115 15.95 9.80 24.31
C HIS A 115 14.49 10.23 24.37
N ALA A 116 14.25 11.53 24.47
CA ALA A 116 12.91 12.12 24.42
C ALA A 116 12.89 13.38 23.57
N ILE A 117 11.78 13.61 22.87
CA ILE A 117 11.50 14.77 22.05
C ILE A 117 10.17 15.40 22.50
N PHE A 118 10.09 16.71 22.47
CA PHE A 118 8.84 17.42 22.67
C PHE A 118 8.72 18.65 21.77
N VAL A 119 7.48 19.04 21.52
CA VAL A 119 7.10 20.34 20.97
C VAL A 119 6.19 21.02 21.99
N GLU A 120 6.62 22.18 22.46
CA GLU A 120 5.94 23.01 23.46
C GLU A 120 4.97 23.96 22.78
N ASP A 121 5.40 24.62 21.69
CA ASP A 121 4.58 25.62 21.02
C ASP A 121 4.88 25.70 19.51
N VAL A 122 3.86 26.07 18.75
CA VAL A 122 3.95 26.32 17.31
C VAL A 122 3.13 27.57 17.00
N GLN A 123 3.78 28.60 16.47
CA GLN A 123 3.13 29.86 16.12
C GLN A 123 3.30 30.14 14.63
N ALA A 124 2.18 30.30 13.93
CA ALA A 124 2.18 30.79 12.57
C ALA A 124 2.32 32.32 12.58
N THR A 125 3.35 32.84 11.94
CA THR A 125 3.57 34.28 11.74
C THR A 125 3.51 34.60 10.25
N GLU A 126 3.35 35.89 9.88
CA GLU A 126 3.43 36.32 8.48
C GLU A 126 4.77 35.95 7.81
N ALA A 127 5.83 35.73 8.60
CA ALA A 127 7.18 35.43 8.14
C ALA A 127 7.52 33.93 8.11
N GLY A 128 6.64 33.04 8.60
CA GLY A 128 6.89 31.60 8.71
C GLY A 128 6.36 30.97 10.00
N VAL A 129 6.67 29.70 10.21
CA VAL A 129 6.27 28.95 11.42
C VAL A 129 7.40 28.99 12.45
N MET A 130 7.13 29.55 13.62
CA MET A 130 8.02 29.51 14.78
C MET A 130 7.69 28.30 15.64
N ILE A 131 8.71 27.56 16.08
CA ILE A 131 8.55 26.32 16.84
C ILE A 131 9.41 26.40 18.09
N GLN A 132 8.85 25.99 19.23
CA GLN A 132 9.59 25.71 20.46
C GLN A 132 9.60 24.20 20.67
N ALA A 133 10.78 23.59 20.56
CA ALA A 133 10.93 22.14 20.62
C ALA A 133 12.27 21.75 21.25
N GLY A 134 12.33 20.55 21.83
CA GLY A 134 13.53 20.01 22.43
C GLY A 134 13.68 18.53 22.13
N TRP A 135 14.92 18.09 21.91
CA TRP A 135 15.31 16.69 21.86
C TRP A 135 16.48 16.46 22.79
N VAL A 136 16.40 15.43 23.62
CA VAL A 136 17.42 15.09 24.62
C VAL A 136 17.76 13.61 24.51
N LEU A 137 19.05 13.31 24.38
CA LEU A 137 19.62 11.97 24.32
C LEU A 137 20.46 11.71 25.57
N SER A 138 20.19 10.61 26.27
CA SER A 138 20.96 10.15 27.43
C SER A 138 22.16 9.32 26.93
N ALA A 139 23.34 9.95 26.86
CA ALA A 139 24.51 9.35 26.23
C ALA A 139 25.28 8.36 27.12
N GLY A 140 25.11 8.44 28.44
CA GLY A 140 25.81 7.60 29.41
C GLY A 140 27.32 7.52 29.13
N GLU A 141 27.85 6.30 29.08
CA GLU A 141 29.27 6.03 28.79
C GLU A 141 29.68 6.36 27.34
N GLN A 142 28.71 6.41 26.40
CA GLN A 142 28.96 6.68 24.98
C GLN A 142 29.13 8.18 24.67
N ARG A 143 29.01 9.07 25.68
CA ARG A 143 29.18 10.53 25.52
C ARG A 143 30.44 10.89 24.75
N GLY A 144 31.58 10.28 25.10
CA GLY A 144 32.87 10.60 24.47
C GLY A 144 32.89 10.30 22.97
N ASP A 145 32.32 9.16 22.57
CA ASP A 145 32.29 8.72 21.17
C ASP A 145 31.35 9.60 20.35
N ILE A 146 30.15 9.88 20.87
CA ILE A 146 29.16 10.76 20.23
C ILE A 146 29.72 12.18 20.09
N GLN A 147 30.35 12.72 21.14
CA GLN A 147 30.95 14.05 21.11
C GLN A 147 32.07 14.15 20.07
N ASN A 148 32.92 13.13 19.97
CA ASN A 148 34.00 13.08 18.97
C ASN A 148 33.46 12.97 17.54
N ALA A 149 32.42 12.16 17.32
CA ALA A 149 31.77 12.01 16.03
C ALA A 149 31.13 13.33 15.57
N LEU A 150 30.35 13.97 16.44
CA LEU A 150 29.76 15.29 16.17
C LEU A 150 30.83 16.35 15.89
N LYS A 151 31.89 16.40 16.69
CA LYS A 151 32.99 17.35 16.49
C LYS A 151 33.60 17.22 15.09
N ARG A 152 33.90 15.99 14.65
CA ARG A 152 34.48 15.74 13.33
C ARG A 152 33.53 16.12 12.19
N LEU A 153 32.23 15.91 12.35
CA LEU A 153 31.24 16.35 11.37
C LEU A 153 31.16 17.88 11.29
N LEU A 154 31.23 18.57 12.43
CA LEU A 154 31.21 20.03 12.49
C LEU A 154 32.51 20.70 11.99
N GLU A 155 33.61 19.94 11.90
CA GLU A 155 34.88 20.40 11.31
C GLU A 155 34.93 20.33 9.77
N THR A 156 33.88 19.83 9.11
CA THR A 156 33.76 19.82 7.65
C THR A 156 33.58 21.24 7.07
N GLU A 157 34.01 21.49 5.84
CA GLU A 157 33.90 22.82 5.20
C GLU A 157 32.43 23.22 5.05
N SER A 158 31.58 22.28 4.64
CA SER A 158 30.13 22.45 4.54
C SER A 158 29.51 22.88 5.88
N ALA A 159 29.92 22.26 6.99
CA ALA A 159 29.41 22.63 8.32
C ALA A 159 29.92 24.01 8.77
N GLN A 160 31.15 24.38 8.44
CA GLN A 160 31.70 25.70 8.78
C GLN A 160 30.99 26.84 8.03
N GLN A 161 30.42 26.58 6.86
CA GLN A 161 29.63 27.55 6.10
C GLN A 161 28.26 27.86 6.72
N LEU A 162 27.78 27.03 7.67
CA LEU A 162 26.49 27.22 8.33
C LEU A 162 26.49 28.39 9.33
N GLY A 163 27.63 29.04 9.59
CA GLY A 163 27.69 30.20 10.48
C GLY A 163 27.42 29.86 11.95
N ILE A 164 27.81 28.66 12.38
CA ILE A 164 27.62 28.17 13.75
C ILE A 164 28.46 29.02 14.72
N SER A 165 27.79 29.61 15.71
CA SER A 165 28.41 30.39 16.78
C SER A 165 28.40 29.62 18.10
N SER A 166 29.16 30.09 19.10
CA SER A 166 29.18 29.48 20.43
C SER A 166 28.69 30.48 21.49
N ILE A 167 27.94 29.97 22.47
CA ILE A 167 27.49 30.72 23.65
C ILE A 167 27.81 29.93 24.92
N GLU A 168 27.92 30.61 26.06
CA GLU A 168 27.95 29.95 27.37
C GLU A 168 26.53 29.90 27.95
N LEU A 169 26.11 28.71 28.38
CA LEU A 169 24.83 28.48 29.05
C LEU A 169 25.06 27.52 30.22
N ASN A 170 24.73 27.95 31.45
CA ASN A 170 24.96 27.18 32.68
C ASN A 170 26.40 26.65 32.86
N GLY A 171 27.39 27.43 32.43
CA GLY A 171 28.82 27.08 32.54
C GLY A 171 29.30 26.05 31.50
N GLU A 172 28.46 25.68 30.54
CA GLU A 172 28.79 24.80 29.42
C GLU A 172 28.80 25.58 28.10
N THR A 173 29.61 25.13 27.15
CA THR A 173 29.68 25.72 25.80
C THR A 173 28.62 25.09 24.90
N TRP A 174 27.75 25.93 24.33
CA TRP A 174 26.68 25.52 23.43
C TRP A 174 26.94 26.07 22.03
N SER A 175 26.61 25.26 21.02
CA SER A 175 26.59 25.67 19.63
C SER A 175 25.25 26.27 19.25
N VAL A 176 25.27 27.27 18.40
CA VAL A 176 24.09 28.02 17.97
C VAL A 176 24.12 28.24 16.47
N LEU A 177 23.06 27.79 15.81
CA LEU A 177 22.79 28.01 14.39
C LEU A 177 21.59 28.96 14.24
N ARG A 178 21.78 30.00 13.42
CA ARG A 178 20.72 30.95 13.03
C ARG A 178 20.52 30.86 11.51
N PRO A 179 19.64 29.96 11.02
CA PRO A 179 19.53 29.69 9.58
C PRO A 179 19.15 30.94 8.79
N THR A 180 18.19 31.73 9.28
CA THR A 180 17.78 33.03 8.74
C THR A 180 17.22 33.90 9.87
N MET A 181 17.00 35.19 9.62
CA MET A 181 16.29 36.09 10.54
C MET A 181 14.82 35.69 10.80
N GLN A 182 14.27 34.78 9.99
CA GLN A 182 12.86 34.38 10.00
C GLN A 182 12.66 32.92 10.46
N ALA A 183 13.75 32.20 10.77
CA ALA A 183 13.71 30.83 11.26
C ALA A 183 14.07 30.79 12.75
N PRO A 184 13.51 29.84 13.52
CA PRO A 184 13.86 29.71 14.94
C PRO A 184 15.34 29.36 15.10
N GLU A 185 15.95 29.90 16.16
CA GLU A 185 17.32 29.58 16.54
C GLU A 185 17.43 28.12 16.97
N ILE A 186 18.46 27.42 16.51
CA ILE A 186 18.76 26.05 16.91
C ILE A 186 20.00 26.07 17.79
N ARG A 187 19.88 25.51 19.00
CA ARG A 187 20.97 25.38 19.97
C ARG A 187 21.22 23.91 20.24
N TRP A 188 22.48 23.52 20.40
CA TRP A 188 22.80 22.21 20.94
C TRP A 188 24.03 22.24 21.81
N GLY A 189 24.07 21.34 22.78
CA GLY A 189 25.14 21.30 23.76
C GLY A 189 25.02 20.11 24.69
N TRP A 190 26.00 20.00 25.57
CA TRP A 190 26.04 18.96 26.58
C TRP A 190 25.62 19.53 27.94
N HIS A 191 24.87 18.75 28.69
CA HIS A 191 24.62 18.98 30.11
C HIS A 191 24.77 17.65 30.84
N ASN A 192 25.81 17.50 31.65
CA ASN A 192 26.20 16.20 32.20
C ASN A 192 26.33 15.13 31.09
N ASN A 193 25.63 14.01 31.20
CA ASN A 193 25.65 12.94 30.19
C ASN A 193 24.57 13.09 29.12
N TYR A 194 23.88 14.23 29.06
CA TYR A 194 22.79 14.47 28.12
C TYR A 194 23.23 15.37 26.98
N PHE A 195 22.99 14.92 25.75
CA PHE A 195 23.06 15.78 24.57
C PHE A 195 21.70 16.40 24.36
N ILE A 196 21.63 17.73 24.32
CA ILE A 196 20.39 18.49 24.19
C ILE A 196 20.44 19.27 22.88
N LEU A 197 19.41 19.11 22.06
CA LEU A 197 19.10 19.96 20.92
C LEU A 197 17.81 20.72 21.22
N ALA A 198 17.85 22.04 21.14
CA ALA A 198 16.73 22.92 21.46
C ALA A 198 16.47 23.87 20.29
N VAL A 199 15.21 24.05 19.95
CA VAL A 199 14.73 24.97 18.92
C VAL A 199 13.89 26.06 19.60
N GLY A 200 14.15 27.31 19.24
CA GLY A 200 13.48 28.48 19.79
C GLY A 200 14.21 29.12 20.97
N ASP A 201 13.81 30.35 21.28
CA ASP A 201 14.47 31.17 22.29
C ASP A 201 14.16 30.70 23.71
N GLY A 202 15.21 30.48 24.50
CA GLY A 202 15.10 30.08 25.91
C GLY A 202 14.76 28.61 26.15
N THR A 203 14.42 27.84 25.10
CA THR A 203 14.06 26.41 25.21
C THR A 203 15.15 25.57 25.88
N ALA A 204 16.43 25.79 25.52
CA ALA A 204 17.56 25.07 26.13
C ALA A 204 17.65 25.25 27.66
N ALA A 205 17.46 26.47 28.16
CA ALA A 205 17.50 26.75 29.59
C ALA A 205 16.32 26.11 30.32
N LYS A 206 15.11 26.20 29.74
CA LYS A 206 13.91 25.53 30.27
C LYS A 206 14.05 24.01 30.34
N ILE A 207 14.73 23.38 29.38
CA ILE A 207 15.00 21.93 29.41
C ILE A 207 15.88 21.59 30.61
N ILE A 208 17.00 22.31 30.80
CA ILE A 208 17.93 22.05 31.91
C ILE A 208 17.24 22.24 33.26
N GLU A 209 16.42 23.29 33.40
CA GLU A 209 15.63 23.53 34.61
C GLU A 209 14.66 22.37 34.90
N ARG A 210 13.90 21.94 33.88
CA ARG A 210 12.94 20.83 33.96
C ARG A 210 13.59 19.51 34.32
N MET A 211 14.77 19.20 33.77
CA MET A 211 15.51 17.96 34.07
C MET A 211 15.85 17.75 35.55
N ALA A 212 15.85 18.82 36.36
CA ALA A 212 16.08 18.75 37.80
C ALA A 212 14.79 18.52 38.62
N GLY A 213 13.62 18.58 37.98
CA GLY A 213 12.31 18.45 38.59
C GLY A 213 11.65 17.08 38.41
N SER A 214 10.32 17.07 38.49
CA SER A 214 9.48 15.89 38.26
C SER A 214 8.85 15.94 36.85
N PRO A 215 8.44 14.79 36.29
CA PRO A 215 7.60 14.75 35.10
C PRO A 215 6.32 15.59 35.26
N PRO A 216 5.77 16.16 34.17
CA PRO A 216 4.52 16.89 34.23
C PRO A 216 3.35 15.97 34.58
N ALA A 217 2.32 16.52 35.20
CA ALA A 217 1.20 15.74 35.75
C ALA A 217 0.50 14.86 34.70
N TRP A 218 0.29 15.41 33.49
CA TRP A 218 -0.36 14.69 32.39
C TRP A 218 0.40 13.41 31.97
N LEU A 219 1.74 13.42 32.05
CA LEU A 219 2.56 12.27 31.67
C LEU A 219 2.52 11.17 32.75
N GLU A 220 2.46 11.57 34.03
CA GLU A 220 2.26 10.63 35.13
C GLU A 220 0.86 10.02 35.11
N GLU A 221 -0.18 10.83 34.89
CA GLU A 221 -1.57 10.38 34.74
C GLU A 221 -1.70 9.35 33.61
N LEU A 222 -1.16 9.66 32.43
CA LEU A 222 -1.18 8.78 31.26
C LEU A 222 -0.50 7.41 31.54
N ARG A 223 0.64 7.40 32.25
CA ARG A 223 1.33 6.15 32.65
C ARG A 223 0.56 5.37 33.73
N ASN A 224 -0.17 6.06 34.60
CA ASN A 224 -1.00 5.43 35.62
C ASN A 224 -2.28 4.82 35.03
N GLU A 225 -2.88 5.49 34.04
CA GLU A 225 -4.06 5.03 33.32
C GLU A 225 -3.76 3.81 32.43
N HIS A 226 -2.57 3.77 31.82
CA HIS A 226 -2.14 2.70 30.92
C HIS A 226 -0.81 2.08 31.36
N PRO A 227 -0.81 1.30 32.45
CA PRO A 227 0.43 0.74 32.99
C PRO A 227 1.04 -0.28 32.03
N VAL A 228 2.24 0.03 31.54
CA VAL A 228 3.11 -0.90 30.82
C VAL A 228 4.30 -1.21 31.72
N GLN A 229 4.50 -2.50 32.05
CA GLN A 229 5.48 -2.92 33.05
C GLN A 229 6.91 -2.45 32.72
N ARG A 230 7.30 -2.57 31.45
CA ARG A 230 8.58 -2.12 30.92
C ARG A 230 8.35 -1.30 29.65
N GLU A 231 8.08 -0.01 29.83
CA GLU A 231 7.89 0.95 28.73
C GLU A 231 9.12 0.97 27.81
N SER A 232 8.92 0.70 26.52
CA SER A 232 9.93 0.89 25.49
C SER A 232 9.80 2.23 24.80
N SER A 233 8.56 2.68 24.60
CA SER A 233 8.30 3.97 23.99
C SER A 233 6.94 4.53 24.34
N LEU A 234 6.83 5.86 24.26
CA LEU A 234 5.61 6.61 24.51
C LEU A 234 5.51 7.73 23.48
N GLY A 235 4.33 7.89 22.89
CA GLY A 235 3.96 9.03 22.04
C GLY A 235 2.69 9.67 22.54
N TYR A 236 2.63 11.00 22.55
CA TYR A 236 1.47 11.78 23.00
C TYR A 236 1.26 13.00 22.11
N PHE A 237 0.03 13.24 21.68
CA PHE A 237 -0.41 14.39 20.91
C PHE A 237 -1.59 15.07 21.59
N ASN A 238 -1.47 16.36 21.89
CA ASN A 238 -2.58 17.17 22.36
C ASN A 238 -3.29 17.80 21.15
N VAL A 239 -4.22 17.06 20.56
CA VAL A 239 -4.90 17.45 19.31
C VAL A 239 -5.66 18.76 19.51
N SER A 240 -6.39 18.90 20.62
CA SER A 240 -7.13 20.12 20.94
C SER A 240 -6.23 21.35 21.02
N LEU A 241 -5.10 21.26 21.72
CA LEU A 241 -4.15 22.37 21.83
C LEU A 241 -3.48 22.68 20.49
N ILE A 242 -3.12 21.66 19.70
CA ILE A 242 -2.58 21.83 18.33
C ILE A 242 -3.57 22.58 17.45
N LEU A 243 -4.84 22.15 17.42
CA LEU A 243 -5.88 22.82 16.64
C LEU A 243 -6.07 24.27 17.10
N GLN A 244 -6.03 24.53 18.41
CA GLN A 244 -6.12 25.88 18.94
C GLN A 244 -4.97 26.77 18.43
N ARG A 245 -3.73 26.26 18.41
CA ARG A 245 -2.54 27.01 17.93
C ARG A 245 -2.54 27.22 16.42
N LEU A 246 -3.00 26.23 15.66
CA LEU A 246 -3.02 26.29 14.19
C LEU A 246 -4.27 26.94 13.60
N ARG A 247 -5.30 27.21 14.41
CA ARG A 247 -6.59 27.76 13.95
C ARG A 247 -6.44 29.02 13.08
N PRO A 248 -5.68 30.07 13.44
CA PRO A 248 -5.55 31.25 12.58
C PRO A 248 -4.98 30.94 11.20
N LEU A 249 -4.02 30.01 11.12
CA LEU A 249 -3.44 29.54 9.87
C LEU A 249 -4.46 28.76 9.04
N LEU A 250 -5.20 27.85 9.68
CA LEU A 250 -6.23 27.04 9.03
C LEU A 250 -7.41 27.89 8.53
N GLU A 251 -7.82 28.91 9.27
CA GLU A 251 -8.85 29.87 8.85
C GLU A 251 -8.36 30.72 7.67
N SER A 252 -7.10 31.20 7.69
CA SER A 252 -6.53 31.97 6.56
C SER A 252 -6.45 31.19 5.25
N GLN A 253 -6.38 29.85 5.34
CA GLN A 253 -6.32 28.94 4.19
C GLN A 253 -7.68 28.31 3.85
N ASP A 254 -8.78 28.74 4.48
CA ASP A 254 -10.12 28.16 4.33
C ASP A 254 -10.17 26.64 4.60
N ALA A 255 -9.27 26.16 5.47
CA ALA A 255 -9.13 24.76 5.84
C ALA A 255 -9.88 24.41 7.14
N TRP A 256 -10.23 25.41 7.97
CA TRP A 256 -10.94 25.17 9.23
C TRP A 256 -12.29 24.43 9.08
N PRO A 257 -13.16 24.78 8.12
CA PRO A 257 -14.41 24.03 7.92
C PRO A 257 -14.19 22.55 7.58
N ILE A 258 -13.04 22.20 6.98
CA ILE A 258 -12.67 20.81 6.68
C ILE A 258 -12.39 20.06 7.98
N VAL A 259 -11.65 20.68 8.91
CA VAL A 259 -11.32 20.09 10.22
C VAL A 259 -12.58 19.80 11.02
N GLU A 260 -13.53 20.75 11.06
CA GLU A 260 -14.83 20.60 11.73
C GLU A 260 -15.65 19.46 11.11
N LYS A 261 -15.80 19.45 9.78
CA LYS A 261 -16.59 18.42 9.06
C LYS A 261 -16.01 17.01 9.21
N LEU A 262 -14.69 16.88 9.25
CA LEU A 262 -14.01 15.61 9.51
C LEU A 262 -14.15 15.14 10.96
N GLY A 263 -14.69 15.97 11.86
CA GLY A 263 -14.88 15.65 13.28
C GLY A 263 -13.59 15.72 14.10
N ILE A 264 -12.49 16.27 13.56
CA ILE A 264 -11.19 16.28 14.26
C ILE A 264 -11.25 17.16 15.52
N THR A 265 -12.17 18.13 15.57
CA THR A 265 -12.42 18.98 16.74
C THR A 265 -12.98 18.24 17.96
N SER A 266 -13.49 17.02 17.80
CA SER A 266 -13.96 16.17 18.89
C SER A 266 -12.85 15.33 19.56
N ILE A 267 -11.63 15.39 19.02
CA ILE A 267 -10.47 14.66 19.53
C ILE A 267 -9.70 15.57 20.49
N ASP A 268 -9.61 15.14 21.75
CA ASP A 268 -8.87 15.86 22.79
C ASP A 268 -7.37 15.60 22.65
N SER A 269 -7.00 14.31 22.68
CA SER A 269 -5.62 13.85 22.60
C SER A 269 -5.54 12.47 21.95
N ALA A 270 -4.33 12.10 21.54
CA ALA A 270 -4.01 10.76 21.07
C ALA A 270 -2.67 10.33 21.66
N HIS A 271 -2.61 9.17 22.29
CA HIS A 271 -1.36 8.62 22.81
C HIS A 271 -1.20 7.13 22.56
N SER A 272 0.04 6.68 22.65
CA SER A 272 0.43 5.29 22.54
C SER A 272 1.60 5.00 23.47
N ILE A 273 1.49 3.92 24.25
CA ILE A 273 2.57 3.38 25.08
C ILE A 273 2.84 1.96 24.60
N ALA A 274 4.08 1.71 24.19
CA ALA A 274 4.55 0.38 23.81
C ALA A 274 5.61 -0.10 24.80
N GLY A 275 5.69 -1.40 25.00
CA GLY A 275 6.69 -1.99 25.88
C GLY A 275 6.54 -3.50 26.03
N PHE A 276 7.15 -4.01 27.09
CA PHE A 276 7.20 -5.44 27.40
C PHE A 276 6.32 -5.71 28.62
N ASP A 277 5.54 -6.78 28.57
CA ASP A 277 4.81 -7.35 29.70
C ASP A 277 5.46 -8.67 30.15
N GLY A 278 4.73 -9.48 30.92
CA GLY A 278 5.23 -10.78 31.39
C GLY A 278 5.43 -11.81 30.27
N ASP A 279 4.75 -11.67 29.13
CA ASP A 279 4.73 -12.68 28.07
C ASP A 279 5.49 -12.24 26.81
N GLY A 280 5.34 -10.98 26.38
CA GLY A 280 5.90 -10.47 25.13
C GLY A 280 5.81 -8.94 25.00
N CYS A 281 5.58 -8.46 23.79
CA CYS A 281 5.34 -7.05 23.51
C CYS A 281 3.86 -6.70 23.68
N MET A 282 3.60 -5.55 24.29
CA MET A 282 2.29 -4.93 24.31
C MET A 282 2.33 -3.49 23.79
N ASN A 283 1.21 -3.05 23.23
CA ASN A 283 0.96 -1.66 22.91
C ASN A 283 -0.46 -1.29 23.34
N VAL A 284 -0.59 -0.14 23.99
CA VAL A 284 -1.86 0.47 24.37
C VAL A 284 -1.88 1.87 23.77
N SER A 285 -2.85 2.14 22.91
CA SER A 285 -3.11 3.47 22.39
C SER A 285 -4.52 3.91 22.79
N HIS A 286 -4.68 5.20 23.05
CA HIS A 286 -5.97 5.81 23.37
C HIS A 286 -6.13 7.05 22.52
N LEU A 287 -7.26 7.12 21.84
CA LEU A 287 -7.74 8.30 21.16
C LEU A 287 -8.83 8.90 22.04
N ALA A 288 -8.46 9.92 22.82
CA ALA A 288 -9.38 10.58 23.74
C ALA A 288 -10.32 11.49 22.96
N THR A 289 -11.62 11.37 23.23
CA THR A 289 -12.65 12.16 22.54
C THR A 289 -13.71 12.63 23.53
N ASP A 290 -14.49 13.63 23.11
CA ASP A 290 -15.66 14.12 23.85
C ASP A 290 -16.87 13.14 23.85
N GLY A 291 -16.64 11.89 23.40
CA GLY A 291 -17.65 10.86 23.21
C GLY A 291 -18.56 11.05 21.99
N GLN A 292 -18.44 12.15 21.24
CA GLN A 292 -19.23 12.36 20.02
C GLN A 292 -18.65 11.54 18.86
N ARG A 293 -19.53 10.83 18.15
CA ARG A 293 -19.18 10.05 16.95
C ARG A 293 -19.49 10.83 15.68
N GLN A 294 -18.82 11.97 15.48
CA GLN A 294 -18.99 12.82 14.29
C GLN A 294 -17.85 12.66 13.30
N GLY A 295 -18.15 12.82 12.01
CA GLY A 295 -17.17 12.79 10.94
C GLY A 295 -16.46 11.44 10.85
N LEU A 296 -15.13 11.44 10.83
CA LEU A 296 -14.35 10.21 10.71
C LEU A 296 -14.57 9.24 11.88
N LEU A 297 -14.90 9.74 13.08
CA LEU A 297 -15.21 8.90 14.25
C LEU A 297 -16.55 8.17 14.11
N GLY A 298 -17.49 8.71 13.32
CA GLY A 298 -18.76 8.05 12.99
C GLY A 298 -18.58 6.75 12.21
N LEU A 299 -17.45 6.60 11.52
CA LEU A 299 -17.10 5.41 10.74
C LEU A 299 -16.46 4.30 11.58
N LEU A 300 -16.06 4.58 12.83
CA LEU A 300 -15.40 3.61 13.69
C LEU A 300 -16.42 2.71 14.42
N PRO A 301 -16.10 1.41 14.61
CA PRO A 301 -16.96 0.48 15.33
C PRO A 301 -17.02 0.82 16.82
N TYR A 302 -18.23 0.85 17.39
CA TYR A 302 -18.46 1.32 18.77
C TYR A 302 -19.16 0.30 19.68
N LYS A 303 -19.93 -0.64 19.12
CA LYS A 303 -20.67 -1.64 19.90
C LYS A 303 -19.74 -2.82 20.24
N PRO A 304 -19.78 -3.36 21.47
CA PRO A 304 -18.91 -4.46 21.87
C PRO A 304 -19.30 -5.77 21.17
N LEU A 305 -18.29 -6.57 20.83
CA LEU A 305 -18.43 -7.97 20.39
C LEU A 305 -18.84 -8.85 21.57
N SER A 306 -19.51 -9.95 21.25
CA SER A 306 -19.89 -11.00 22.20
C SER A 306 -19.30 -12.35 21.79
N LYS A 307 -19.25 -13.31 22.72
CA LYS A 307 -18.81 -14.68 22.42
C LYS A 307 -19.61 -15.33 21.29
N ARG A 308 -20.89 -15.00 21.15
CA ARG A 308 -21.76 -15.52 20.09
C ARG A 308 -21.28 -15.08 18.71
N ASP A 309 -20.74 -13.87 18.59
CA ASP A 309 -20.35 -13.28 17.31
C ASP A 309 -19.14 -13.99 16.68
N LEU A 310 -18.33 -14.69 17.48
CA LEU A 310 -17.14 -15.41 17.02
C LEU A 310 -17.38 -16.90 16.72
N ARG A 311 -18.61 -17.41 16.89
CA ARG A 311 -18.93 -18.86 16.77
C ARG A 311 -18.62 -19.44 15.39
N THR A 312 -18.74 -18.64 14.34
CA THR A 312 -18.47 -19.01 12.96
C THR A 312 -16.98 -19.15 12.67
N ILE A 313 -16.11 -18.59 13.52
CA ILE A 313 -14.66 -18.67 13.37
C ILE A 313 -14.14 -19.93 14.09
N PRO A 314 -13.46 -20.85 13.38
CA PRO A 314 -12.82 -22.00 14.00
C PRO A 314 -11.81 -21.60 15.08
N ARG A 315 -11.74 -22.39 16.16
CA ARG A 315 -10.78 -22.19 17.26
C ARG A 315 -9.33 -22.22 16.78
N ASP A 316 -9.04 -23.02 15.76
CA ASP A 316 -7.74 -23.23 15.14
C ASP A 316 -7.48 -22.29 13.95
N ALA A 317 -8.30 -21.24 13.74
CA ALA A 317 -8.05 -20.28 12.67
C ALA A 317 -6.64 -19.71 12.75
N MET A 318 -5.91 -19.68 11.62
CA MET A 318 -4.55 -19.12 11.58
C MET A 318 -4.58 -17.59 11.66
N ILE A 319 -5.54 -16.95 10.99
CA ILE A 319 -5.78 -15.50 11.05
C ILE A 319 -7.27 -15.28 11.18
N ALA A 320 -7.70 -14.36 12.03
CA ALA A 320 -9.09 -13.98 12.14
C ALA A 320 -9.26 -12.49 12.45
N VAL A 321 -10.35 -11.92 11.94
CA VAL A 321 -10.81 -10.58 12.25
C VAL A 321 -12.30 -10.65 12.54
N ALA A 322 -12.75 -9.95 13.57
CA ALA A 322 -14.15 -9.72 13.86
C ALA A 322 -14.36 -8.24 14.15
N VAL A 323 -15.43 -7.66 13.61
CA VAL A 323 -15.77 -6.26 13.83
C VAL A 323 -17.29 -6.11 13.96
N ARG A 324 -17.72 -5.26 14.88
CA ARG A 324 -19.11 -4.84 14.96
C ARG A 324 -19.27 -3.44 14.35
N ALA A 325 -19.57 -3.42 13.06
CA ALA A 325 -19.72 -2.25 12.21
C ALA A 325 -21.07 -2.27 11.49
N ASP A 326 -21.94 -1.32 11.83
CA ASP A 326 -23.24 -1.15 11.17
C ASP A 326 -23.05 -0.48 9.81
N VAL A 327 -23.15 -1.27 8.74
CA VAL A 327 -22.94 -0.78 7.37
C VAL A 327 -24.02 0.19 6.90
N ASP A 328 -25.19 0.19 7.54
CA ASP A 328 -26.26 1.14 7.22
C ASP A 328 -25.87 2.53 7.75
N GLU A 329 -25.46 2.61 9.02
CA GLU A 329 -24.94 3.84 9.65
C GLU A 329 -23.69 4.35 8.92
N ILE A 330 -22.73 3.46 8.63
CA ILE A 330 -21.47 3.83 7.95
C ILE A 330 -21.73 4.36 6.54
N TRP A 331 -22.68 3.76 5.80
CA TRP A 331 -23.06 4.23 4.48
C TRP A 331 -23.62 5.66 4.52
N ASP A 332 -24.50 5.94 5.48
CA ASP A 332 -25.12 7.27 5.61
C ASP A 332 -24.08 8.32 6.00
N GLU A 333 -23.20 8.01 6.94
CA GLU A 333 -22.13 8.91 7.36
C GLU A 333 -21.10 9.14 6.24
N ALA A 334 -20.74 8.10 5.48
CA ALA A 334 -19.83 8.22 4.35
C ALA A 334 -20.41 9.11 3.23
N LEU A 335 -21.69 8.93 2.87
CA LEU A 335 -22.35 9.78 1.89
C LEU A 335 -22.49 11.22 2.40
N ARG A 336 -22.80 11.42 3.69
CA ARG A 336 -22.82 12.75 4.31
C ARG A 336 -21.47 13.45 4.13
N LEU A 337 -20.37 12.78 4.50
CA LEU A 337 -19.01 13.32 4.35
C LEU A 337 -18.68 13.64 2.88
N VAL A 338 -18.94 12.72 1.95
CA VAL A 338 -18.69 12.96 0.52
C VAL A 338 -19.52 14.14 0.02
N SER A 339 -20.78 14.29 0.44
CA SER A 339 -21.64 15.40 0.05
C SER A 339 -21.10 16.76 0.50
N GLU A 340 -20.47 16.80 1.68
CA GLU A 340 -19.96 18.04 2.27
C GLU A 340 -18.67 18.55 1.62
N PHE A 341 -17.92 17.67 0.95
CA PHE A 341 -16.66 17.99 0.26
C PHE A 341 -16.78 18.00 -1.26
N GLN A 342 -17.61 17.13 -1.84
CA GLN A 342 -17.77 16.93 -3.27
C GLN A 342 -19.23 16.67 -3.66
N PRO A 343 -20.10 17.71 -3.66
CA PRO A 343 -21.52 17.56 -4.00
C PRO A 343 -21.77 16.91 -5.36
N ARG A 344 -20.91 17.17 -6.36
CA ARG A 344 -21.00 16.57 -7.70
C ARG A 344 -20.81 15.05 -7.70
N VAL A 345 -20.00 14.52 -6.79
CA VAL A 345 -19.76 13.07 -6.70
C VAL A 345 -21.01 12.37 -6.18
N ILE A 346 -21.78 13.01 -5.29
CA ILE A 346 -23.06 12.44 -4.83
C ILE A 346 -24.07 12.33 -5.96
N GLU A 347 -24.19 13.33 -6.83
CA GLU A 347 -25.06 13.24 -8.01
C GLU A 347 -24.68 12.07 -8.93
N GLU A 348 -23.38 11.80 -9.08
CA GLU A 348 -22.89 10.65 -9.85
C GLU A 348 -23.16 9.31 -9.15
N VAL A 349 -23.01 9.24 -7.83
CA VAL A 349 -23.33 8.07 -7.01
C VAL A 349 -24.82 7.76 -7.08
N ASP A 350 -25.68 8.76 -6.86
CA ASP A 350 -27.14 8.62 -6.91
C ASP A 350 -27.59 8.17 -8.30
N ARG A 351 -27.05 8.78 -9.37
CA ARG A 351 -27.32 8.34 -10.74
C ARG A 351 -26.87 6.90 -10.95
N GLY A 352 -25.68 6.52 -10.50
CA GLY A 352 -25.16 5.16 -10.63
C GLY A 352 -25.99 4.12 -9.89
N LEU A 353 -26.47 4.44 -8.69
CA LEU A 353 -27.37 3.60 -7.90
C LEU A 353 -28.74 3.47 -8.57
N TRP A 354 -29.29 4.56 -9.10
CA TRP A 354 -30.55 4.55 -9.84
C TRP A 354 -30.45 3.74 -11.14
N GLU A 355 -29.36 3.89 -11.89
CA GLU A 355 -29.08 3.07 -13.08
C GLU A 355 -28.94 1.59 -12.72
N PHE A 356 -28.26 1.29 -11.61
CA PHE A 356 -28.13 -0.07 -11.10
C PHE A 356 -29.50 -0.67 -10.75
N GLU A 357 -30.32 0.05 -9.98
CA GLU A 357 -31.66 -0.38 -9.61
C GLU A 357 -32.55 -0.58 -10.84
N THR A 358 -32.53 0.36 -11.79
CA THR A 358 -33.29 0.26 -13.04
C THR A 358 -32.85 -0.95 -13.88
N GLN A 359 -31.55 -1.25 -13.88
CA GLN A 359 -30.98 -2.32 -14.68
C GLN A 359 -31.18 -3.71 -14.06
N PHE A 360 -31.10 -3.81 -12.73
CA PHE A 360 -31.05 -5.08 -12.01
C PHE A 360 -32.30 -5.37 -11.16
N GLY A 361 -33.17 -4.38 -10.96
CA GLY A 361 -34.36 -4.49 -10.11
C GLY A 361 -34.07 -4.40 -8.60
N VAL A 362 -32.80 -4.21 -8.22
CA VAL A 362 -32.34 -4.26 -6.82
C VAL A 362 -31.85 -2.90 -6.36
N ASN A 363 -32.45 -2.37 -5.30
CA ASN A 363 -31.94 -1.17 -4.63
C ASN A 363 -30.81 -1.56 -3.68
N VAL A 364 -29.59 -1.09 -3.95
CA VAL A 364 -28.39 -1.47 -3.17
C VAL A 364 -28.53 -1.14 -1.68
N LYS A 365 -29.08 0.03 -1.35
CA LYS A 365 -29.21 0.47 0.05
C LYS A 365 -30.31 -0.31 0.76
N ASP A 366 -31.49 -0.33 0.17
CA ASP A 366 -32.66 -0.87 0.84
C ASP A 366 -32.69 -2.41 0.80
N ASP A 367 -32.29 -3.05 -0.29
CA ASP A 367 -32.40 -4.51 -0.43
C ASP A 367 -31.15 -5.28 0.00
N LEU A 368 -29.96 -4.68 -0.13
CA LEU A 368 -28.70 -5.31 0.29
C LEU A 368 -28.21 -4.78 1.63
N VAL A 369 -27.87 -3.48 1.73
CA VAL A 369 -27.25 -2.89 2.92
C VAL A 369 -28.16 -3.03 4.15
N LYS A 370 -29.44 -2.66 4.04
CA LYS A 370 -30.42 -2.79 5.13
C LYS A 370 -30.84 -4.22 5.43
N SER A 371 -30.42 -5.21 4.66
CA SER A 371 -30.65 -6.63 5.00
C SER A 371 -29.52 -7.19 5.88
N LEU A 372 -28.36 -6.52 5.92
CA LEU A 372 -27.20 -6.87 6.73
C LEU A 372 -27.29 -6.27 8.15
N ASP A 373 -26.81 -7.02 9.11
CA ASP A 373 -26.65 -6.63 10.52
C ASP A 373 -25.24 -6.07 10.77
N ASP A 374 -24.90 -5.82 12.03
CA ASP A 374 -23.68 -5.10 12.41
C ASP A 374 -22.44 -5.97 12.64
N VAL A 375 -22.50 -7.30 12.53
CA VAL A 375 -21.34 -8.18 12.82
C VAL A 375 -20.72 -8.72 11.55
N TRP A 376 -19.43 -8.47 11.38
CA TRP A 376 -18.61 -8.96 10.29
C TRP A 376 -17.46 -9.79 10.84
N VAL A 377 -17.24 -10.96 10.25
CA VAL A 377 -16.11 -11.82 10.57
C VAL A 377 -15.40 -12.24 9.29
N ALA A 378 -14.09 -12.37 9.36
CA ALA A 378 -13.28 -12.94 8.30
C ALA A 378 -12.20 -13.81 8.93
N TYR A 379 -11.91 -14.96 8.32
CA TYR A 379 -10.85 -15.80 8.83
C TYR A 379 -10.15 -16.60 7.72
N LEU A 380 -8.92 -16.97 8.03
CA LEU A 380 -8.10 -17.93 7.33
C LEU A 380 -7.99 -19.18 8.24
N PRO A 381 -8.39 -20.38 7.77
CA PRO A 381 -8.33 -21.58 8.59
C PRO A 381 -6.89 -22.00 8.89
N ALA A 382 -6.72 -22.96 9.81
CA ALA A 382 -5.44 -23.65 10.01
C ALA A 382 -4.93 -24.26 8.69
N GLY A 383 -3.61 -24.20 8.48
CA GLY A 383 -2.94 -24.84 7.36
C GLY A 383 -1.79 -23.99 6.82
N ASP A 384 -1.33 -24.34 5.61
CA ASP A 384 -0.24 -23.61 4.97
C ASP A 384 -0.72 -22.36 4.21
N LEU A 385 0.05 -21.27 4.22
CA LEU A 385 -0.28 -20.01 3.55
C LEU A 385 -0.52 -20.17 2.04
N MET A 386 0.10 -21.14 1.38
CA MET A 386 -0.06 -21.37 -0.06
C MET A 386 -1.42 -21.97 -0.44
N THR A 387 -2.15 -22.55 0.52
CA THR A 387 -3.37 -23.31 0.23
C THR A 387 -4.55 -22.90 1.12
N SER A 388 -4.30 -22.44 2.34
CA SER A 388 -5.35 -22.09 3.31
C SER A 388 -6.22 -20.93 2.87
N TRP A 389 -5.72 -20.06 1.99
CA TRP A 389 -6.50 -18.96 1.40
C TRP A 389 -7.73 -19.47 0.62
N LEU A 390 -7.68 -20.67 0.04
CA LEU A 390 -8.85 -21.31 -0.59
C LEU A 390 -9.95 -21.66 0.42
N GLY A 391 -9.57 -21.90 1.68
CA GLY A 391 -10.45 -22.16 2.80
C GLY A 391 -10.90 -20.91 3.55
N SER A 392 -10.55 -19.71 3.07
CA SER A 392 -10.95 -18.45 3.71
C SER A 392 -12.44 -18.18 3.57
N ALA A 393 -13.01 -17.57 4.61
CA ALA A 393 -14.41 -17.17 4.65
C ALA A 393 -14.54 -15.74 5.15
N VAL A 394 -15.51 -15.02 4.58
CA VAL A 394 -16.05 -13.78 5.13
C VAL A 394 -17.52 -14.05 5.42
N ALA A 395 -17.97 -13.73 6.63
CA ALA A 395 -19.36 -13.86 7.00
C ALA A 395 -19.86 -12.55 7.64
N VAL A 396 -21.09 -12.19 7.29
CA VAL A 396 -21.79 -11.04 7.86
C VAL A 396 -23.12 -11.50 8.41
N ARG A 397 -23.49 -11.01 9.61
CA ARG A 397 -24.79 -11.31 10.18
C ARG A 397 -25.90 -10.68 9.35
N VAL A 398 -27.02 -11.36 9.25
CA VAL A 398 -28.17 -10.97 8.43
C VAL A 398 -29.35 -10.71 9.35
N LYS A 399 -30.02 -9.57 9.15
CA LYS A 399 -31.25 -9.21 9.88
C LYS A 399 -32.52 -9.47 9.07
N ASP A 400 -32.43 -9.51 7.74
CA ASP A 400 -33.52 -9.89 6.83
C ASP A 400 -33.02 -10.83 5.72
N ALA A 401 -32.97 -12.13 6.03
CA ALA A 401 -32.48 -13.14 5.08
C ALA A 401 -33.42 -13.34 3.89
N ALA A 402 -34.73 -13.11 4.07
CA ALA A 402 -35.71 -13.26 2.99
C ALA A 402 -35.48 -12.18 1.92
N ARG A 403 -35.38 -10.91 2.35
CA ARG A 403 -35.11 -9.79 1.45
C ARG A 403 -33.75 -9.91 0.77
N LEU A 404 -32.71 -10.31 1.51
CA LEU A 404 -31.39 -10.52 0.95
C LEU A 404 -31.39 -11.61 -0.13
N ASN A 405 -32.06 -12.74 0.13
CA ASN A 405 -32.17 -13.82 -0.86
C ASN A 405 -32.94 -13.37 -2.11
N GLU A 406 -34.03 -12.62 -1.96
CA GLU A 406 -34.77 -12.07 -3.10
C GLU A 406 -33.89 -11.15 -3.96
N ALA A 407 -33.14 -10.25 -3.32
CA ALA A 407 -32.20 -9.37 -4.00
C ALA A 407 -31.09 -10.16 -4.74
N LEU A 408 -30.50 -11.16 -4.08
CA LEU A 408 -29.47 -12.01 -4.68
C LEU A 408 -30.03 -12.83 -5.86
N ASP A 409 -31.24 -13.39 -5.75
CA ASP A 409 -31.90 -14.14 -6.81
C ASP A 409 -32.15 -13.26 -8.05
N GLN A 410 -32.56 -11.99 -7.86
CA GLN A 410 -32.69 -11.01 -8.95
C GLN A 410 -31.34 -10.70 -9.62
N LEU A 411 -30.28 -10.50 -8.83
CA LEU A 411 -28.93 -10.26 -9.36
C LEU A 411 -28.40 -11.46 -10.15
N ILE A 412 -28.64 -12.68 -9.66
CA ILE A 412 -28.28 -13.93 -10.34
C ILE A 412 -29.01 -14.02 -11.68
N ALA A 413 -30.33 -13.83 -11.69
CA ALA A 413 -31.12 -13.92 -12.92
C ALA A 413 -30.66 -12.90 -13.98
N ALA A 414 -30.36 -11.66 -13.56
CA ALA A 414 -29.84 -10.63 -14.45
C ALA A 414 -28.43 -10.95 -14.97
N ALA A 415 -27.58 -11.57 -14.14
CA ALA A 415 -26.26 -12.02 -14.53
C ALA A 415 -26.33 -13.18 -15.55
N GLU A 416 -27.17 -14.18 -15.31
CA GLU A 416 -27.38 -15.33 -16.20
C GLU A 416 -27.95 -14.90 -17.56
N ALA A 417 -28.93 -14.00 -17.58
CA ALA A 417 -29.50 -13.46 -18.82
C ALA A 417 -28.44 -12.82 -19.73
N ARG A 418 -27.43 -12.15 -19.13
CA ARG A 418 -26.30 -11.57 -19.86
C ARG A 418 -25.27 -12.60 -20.31
N MET A 419 -25.02 -13.64 -19.50
CA MET A 419 -24.08 -14.71 -19.83
C MET A 419 -24.58 -15.60 -20.98
N HIS A 420 -25.90 -15.75 -21.16
CA HIS A 420 -26.49 -16.56 -22.23
C HIS A 420 -26.43 -15.93 -23.65
N GLY A 421 -25.99 -14.67 -23.79
CA GLY A 421 -25.90 -13.96 -25.07
C GLY A 421 -24.71 -14.33 -25.98
N GLY A 422 -23.75 -15.15 -25.52
CA GLY A 422 -22.55 -15.54 -26.26
C GLY A 422 -22.26 -17.05 -26.20
N ARG A 423 -21.89 -17.67 -27.33
CA ARG A 423 -21.63 -19.13 -27.43
C ARG A 423 -20.54 -19.61 -26.45
N ARG A 424 -20.93 -20.47 -25.49
CA ARG A 424 -20.17 -21.60 -24.87
C ARG A 424 -18.75 -21.38 -24.29
N ARG A 425 -18.27 -20.16 -24.07
CA ARG A 425 -17.08 -19.90 -23.24
C ARG A 425 -17.33 -18.69 -22.34
N GLY A 426 -17.11 -18.85 -21.05
CA GLY A 426 -17.31 -17.80 -20.05
C GLY A 426 -18.21 -18.27 -18.91
N VAL A 427 -17.79 -17.94 -17.70
CA VAL A 427 -18.43 -18.10 -16.37
C VAL A 427 -19.93 -18.47 -16.39
N SER A 428 -20.31 -19.42 -15.54
CA SER A 428 -21.72 -19.78 -15.24
C SER A 428 -21.96 -19.72 -13.73
N ILE A 429 -23.15 -19.33 -13.30
CA ILE A 429 -23.56 -19.49 -11.90
C ILE A 429 -24.13 -20.89 -11.74
N ARG A 430 -23.71 -21.60 -10.70
CA ARG A 430 -24.21 -22.92 -10.34
C ARG A 430 -24.78 -22.87 -8.93
N GLN A 431 -25.80 -23.67 -8.71
CA GLN A 431 -26.43 -23.84 -7.40
C GLN A 431 -26.19 -25.27 -6.92
N SER A 432 -25.90 -25.40 -5.64
CA SER A 432 -25.88 -26.66 -4.91
C SER A 432 -26.76 -26.51 -3.67
N GLU A 433 -27.60 -27.51 -3.42
CA GLU A 433 -28.31 -27.63 -2.14
C GLU A 433 -27.57 -28.63 -1.27
N SER A 434 -27.34 -28.28 -0.01
CA SER A 434 -26.68 -29.15 0.97
C SER A 434 -27.32 -28.97 2.34
N GLU A 435 -27.97 -30.04 2.83
CA GLU A 435 -28.61 -30.11 4.17
C GLU A 435 -29.46 -28.88 4.55
N GLY A 436 -30.23 -28.35 3.60
CA GLY A 436 -31.15 -27.23 3.81
C GLY A 436 -30.60 -25.84 3.45
N PHE A 437 -29.31 -25.72 3.11
CA PHE A 437 -28.74 -24.45 2.64
C PHE A 437 -28.58 -24.41 1.12
N ARG A 438 -28.94 -23.27 0.53
CA ARG A 438 -28.71 -22.95 -0.88
C ARG A 438 -27.34 -22.28 -1.02
N ILE A 439 -26.44 -22.89 -1.77
CA ILE A 439 -25.09 -22.36 -2.04
C ILE A 439 -24.98 -22.09 -3.54
N HIS A 440 -24.63 -20.86 -3.89
CA HIS A 440 -24.34 -20.46 -5.25
C HIS A 440 -22.82 -20.34 -5.44
N TYR A 441 -22.32 -20.66 -6.62
CA TYR A 441 -20.91 -20.51 -6.94
C TYR A 441 -20.68 -20.20 -8.42
N LEU A 442 -19.60 -19.45 -8.68
CA LEU A 442 -19.13 -19.17 -10.03
C LEU A 442 -18.34 -20.37 -10.55
N ASN A 443 -18.77 -20.89 -11.68
CA ASN A 443 -18.16 -22.02 -12.37
C ASN A 443 -17.57 -21.54 -13.70
N PHE A 444 -16.25 -21.59 -13.82
CA PHE A 444 -15.49 -21.16 -14.98
C PHE A 444 -15.32 -22.32 -15.97
N VAL A 445 -16.05 -22.28 -17.09
CA VAL A 445 -15.99 -23.35 -18.09
C VAL A 445 -14.95 -23.02 -19.16
N GLY A 446 -13.95 -23.89 -19.32
CA GLY A 446 -12.90 -23.75 -20.33
C GLY A 446 -11.72 -22.85 -19.94
N GLU A 447 -11.73 -22.33 -18.71
CA GLU A 447 -10.67 -21.50 -18.12
C GLU A 447 -10.05 -22.24 -16.94
N SER A 448 -8.72 -22.23 -16.82
CA SER A 448 -7.98 -22.87 -15.71
C SER A 448 -7.91 -21.97 -14.48
N ILE A 449 -9.07 -21.57 -13.94
CA ILE A 449 -9.16 -20.74 -12.74
C ILE A 449 -9.21 -21.66 -11.52
N PRO A 450 -8.24 -21.56 -10.58
CA PRO A 450 -8.14 -22.48 -9.44
C PRO A 450 -9.14 -22.17 -8.31
N VAL A 451 -10.14 -21.34 -8.58
CA VAL A 451 -11.15 -20.93 -7.60
C VAL A 451 -12.58 -21.04 -8.12
N ALA A 452 -13.52 -21.27 -7.20
CA ALA A 452 -14.95 -21.27 -7.46
C ALA A 452 -15.64 -20.40 -6.39
N PRO A 453 -15.52 -19.06 -6.49
CA PRO A 453 -16.10 -18.15 -5.52
C PRO A 453 -17.58 -18.45 -5.31
N ALA A 454 -17.97 -18.56 -4.05
CA ALA A 454 -19.26 -19.07 -3.63
C ALA A 454 -19.85 -18.22 -2.53
N TRP A 455 -21.17 -18.25 -2.42
CA TRP A 455 -21.91 -17.63 -1.34
C TRP A 455 -23.13 -18.44 -0.94
N GLY A 456 -23.58 -18.25 0.29
CA GLY A 456 -24.80 -18.87 0.81
C GLY A 456 -25.34 -18.05 1.97
N VAL A 457 -26.66 -18.10 2.14
CA VAL A 457 -27.40 -17.35 3.17
C VAL A 457 -28.13 -18.34 4.07
N SER A 458 -27.93 -18.21 5.38
CA SER A 458 -28.79 -18.80 6.41
C SER A 458 -29.68 -17.73 7.04
N ASP A 459 -30.49 -18.14 8.02
CA ASP A 459 -31.31 -17.20 8.80
C ASP A 459 -30.47 -16.18 9.60
N GLU A 460 -29.20 -16.48 9.88
CA GLU A 460 -28.32 -15.61 10.67
C GLU A 460 -27.12 -15.04 9.89
N TRP A 461 -26.65 -15.69 8.83
CA TRP A 461 -25.38 -15.35 8.19
C TRP A 461 -25.45 -15.39 6.67
N LEU A 462 -24.89 -14.36 6.03
CA LEU A 462 -24.41 -14.42 4.66
C LEU A 462 -22.94 -14.79 4.72
N VAL A 463 -22.56 -15.87 4.03
CA VAL A 463 -21.18 -16.36 3.98
C VAL A 463 -20.68 -16.30 2.55
N LEU A 464 -19.48 -15.75 2.39
CA LEU A 464 -18.71 -15.67 1.16
C LEU A 464 -17.44 -16.51 1.33
N GLY A 465 -17.08 -17.30 0.33
CA GLY A 465 -15.86 -18.09 0.32
C GLY A 465 -15.30 -18.25 -1.08
N LEU A 466 -14.01 -18.61 -1.18
CA LEU A 466 -13.39 -18.88 -2.49
C LEU A 466 -13.77 -20.26 -3.05
N MET A 467 -14.38 -21.10 -2.20
CA MET A 467 -14.82 -22.46 -2.49
C MET A 467 -16.22 -22.69 -1.92
N PRO A 468 -17.12 -23.40 -2.63
CA PRO A 468 -18.43 -23.77 -2.09
C PRO A 468 -18.32 -24.67 -0.85
N GLN A 469 -17.26 -25.46 -0.73
CA GLN A 469 -16.98 -26.31 0.43
C GLN A 469 -16.76 -25.47 1.69
N THR A 470 -16.13 -24.30 1.57
CA THR A 470 -15.88 -23.39 2.69
C THR A 470 -17.17 -22.73 3.16
N VAL A 471 -18.00 -22.24 2.22
CA VAL A 471 -19.32 -21.70 2.54
C VAL A 471 -20.16 -22.74 3.28
N ARG A 472 -20.15 -23.98 2.79
CA ARG A 472 -20.83 -25.10 3.42
C ARG A 472 -20.33 -25.37 4.85
N SER A 473 -19.02 -25.41 5.07
CA SER A 473 -18.48 -25.72 6.39
C SER A 473 -18.81 -24.67 7.44
N VAL A 474 -18.89 -23.39 7.05
CA VAL A 474 -19.30 -22.30 7.94
C VAL A 474 -20.80 -22.37 8.24
N LEU A 475 -21.65 -22.53 7.23
CA LEU A 475 -23.11 -22.57 7.41
C LEU A 475 -23.57 -23.77 8.24
N MET A 476 -22.87 -24.90 8.14
CA MET A 476 -23.16 -26.13 8.90
C MET A 476 -22.50 -26.18 10.29
N ARG A 477 -21.77 -25.14 10.70
CA ARG A 477 -20.98 -25.20 11.94
C ARG A 477 -21.89 -25.12 13.17
N GLU A 478 -22.07 -26.25 13.86
CA GLU A 478 -22.76 -26.34 15.17
C GLU A 478 -21.80 -26.41 16.37
N SER A 479 -20.48 -26.39 16.14
CA SER A 479 -19.45 -26.60 17.18
C SER A 479 -19.52 -25.59 18.33
N ASP A 480 -19.49 -26.11 19.57
CA ASP A 480 -19.34 -25.29 20.79
C ASP A 480 -17.97 -24.63 20.92
N GLU A 481 -16.92 -25.18 20.29
CA GLU A 481 -15.58 -24.58 20.27
C GLU A 481 -15.40 -23.60 19.10
N SER A 482 -14.95 -22.38 19.43
CA SER A 482 -14.73 -21.28 18.47
C SER A 482 -13.52 -20.43 18.84
N LEU A 483 -13.24 -19.38 18.06
CA LEU A 483 -12.19 -18.40 18.40
C LEU A 483 -12.41 -17.77 19.80
N ALA A 484 -13.66 -17.66 20.28
CA ALA A 484 -13.97 -17.15 21.62
C ALA A 484 -13.40 -18.01 22.77
N ASP A 485 -12.98 -19.25 22.47
CA ASP A 485 -12.43 -20.18 23.45
C ASP A 485 -10.90 -20.15 23.54
N VAL A 486 -10.24 -19.43 22.63
CA VAL A 486 -8.81 -19.16 22.73
C VAL A 486 -8.56 -18.32 23.98
N PRO A 487 -7.63 -18.70 24.89
CA PRO A 487 -7.45 -18.02 26.18
C PRO A 487 -7.28 -16.50 26.07
N ALA A 488 -6.42 -16.04 25.16
CA ALA A 488 -6.16 -14.62 24.94
C ALA A 488 -7.41 -13.85 24.45
N ILE A 489 -8.26 -14.48 23.62
CA ILE A 489 -9.52 -13.89 23.15
C ILE A 489 -10.56 -13.86 24.26
N ARG A 490 -10.62 -14.95 25.05
CA ARG A 490 -11.55 -15.08 26.18
C ARG A 490 -11.28 -14.01 27.24
N GLU A 491 -10.02 -13.71 27.52
CA GLU A 491 -9.61 -12.64 28.44
C GLU A 491 -10.10 -11.27 27.95
N LEU A 492 -9.88 -10.95 26.67
CA LEU A 492 -10.34 -9.69 26.06
C LEU A 492 -11.87 -9.54 26.08
N LEU A 493 -12.61 -10.61 25.77
CA LEU A 493 -14.08 -10.59 25.82
C LEU A 493 -14.64 -10.55 27.25
N ALA A 494 -13.83 -10.85 28.26
CA ALA A 494 -14.22 -10.80 29.67
C ALA A 494 -13.87 -9.47 30.34
N ALA A 495 -13.07 -8.62 29.68
CA ALA A 495 -12.76 -7.28 30.16
C ALA A 495 -14.02 -6.40 30.22
N SER A 496 -14.02 -5.42 31.12
CA SER A 496 -15.13 -4.47 31.28
C SER A 496 -15.47 -3.75 29.97
N ASP A 497 -14.43 -3.40 29.19
CA ASP A 497 -14.53 -2.75 27.89
C ASP A 497 -14.36 -3.78 26.78
N SER A 498 -15.38 -4.63 26.60
CA SER A 498 -15.37 -5.65 25.56
C SER A 498 -15.14 -5.01 24.18
N PRO A 499 -14.27 -5.59 23.34
CA PRO A 499 -13.83 -4.92 22.11
C PRO A 499 -14.94 -4.83 21.06
N SER A 500 -15.05 -3.70 20.37
CA SER A 500 -15.86 -3.54 19.17
C SER A 500 -15.20 -4.15 17.93
N MET A 501 -13.90 -4.40 17.99
CA MET A 501 -13.13 -5.05 16.95
C MET A 501 -12.01 -5.92 17.52
N LEU A 502 -11.77 -7.06 16.89
CA LEU A 502 -10.76 -8.04 17.28
C LEU A 502 -9.97 -8.50 16.05
N SER A 503 -8.67 -8.66 16.22
CA SER A 503 -7.77 -9.35 15.28
C SER A 503 -6.98 -10.43 16.01
N TYR A 504 -6.80 -11.57 15.38
CA TYR A 504 -6.08 -12.72 15.90
C TYR A 504 -5.15 -13.29 14.83
N CYS A 505 -3.95 -13.69 15.22
CA CYS A 505 -3.03 -14.45 14.40
C CYS A 505 -2.39 -15.54 15.27
N ASP A 506 -2.51 -16.81 14.87
CA ASP A 506 -1.66 -17.87 15.42
C ASP A 506 -0.25 -17.73 14.83
N THR A 507 0.53 -16.82 15.41
CA THR A 507 1.86 -16.43 14.93
C THR A 507 2.82 -17.62 14.79
N PRO A 508 2.87 -18.61 15.71
CA PRO A 508 3.61 -19.85 15.49
C PRO A 508 3.23 -20.58 14.20
N SER A 509 1.93 -20.81 13.97
CA SER A 509 1.45 -21.50 12.77
C SER A 509 1.71 -20.67 11.51
N PHE A 510 1.49 -19.37 11.57
CA PHE A 510 1.77 -18.44 10.48
C PHE A 510 3.27 -18.40 10.12
N ALA A 511 4.14 -18.32 11.11
CA ALA A 511 5.59 -18.29 10.92
C ALA A 511 6.11 -19.59 10.30
N ARG A 512 5.59 -20.76 10.71
CA ARG A 512 5.93 -22.06 10.09
C ARG A 512 5.65 -22.07 8.59
N SER A 513 4.52 -21.50 8.18
CA SER A 513 4.15 -21.42 6.77
C SER A 513 4.90 -20.35 5.99
N LEU A 514 5.28 -19.26 6.65
CA LEU A 514 6.01 -18.16 6.01
C LEU A 514 7.51 -18.49 5.84
N TYR A 515 8.10 -19.28 6.74
CA TYR A 515 9.53 -19.55 6.77
C TYR A 515 10.12 -20.05 5.45
N PRO A 516 9.50 -21.03 4.75
CA PRO A 516 10.00 -21.49 3.46
C PRO A 516 10.05 -20.36 2.41
N LEU A 517 9.10 -19.42 2.43
CA LEU A 517 9.09 -18.27 1.55
C LEU A 517 10.19 -17.27 1.91
N ILE A 518 10.47 -17.07 3.20
CA ILE A 518 11.59 -16.25 3.67
C ILE A 518 12.91 -16.82 3.14
N GLN A 519 13.10 -18.14 3.21
CA GLN A 519 14.32 -18.79 2.71
C GLN A 519 14.49 -18.62 1.19
N ILE A 520 13.41 -18.81 0.41
CA ILE A 520 13.43 -18.57 -1.05
C ILE A 520 13.75 -17.09 -1.32
N GLY A 521 13.06 -16.17 -0.64
CA GLY A 521 13.26 -14.73 -0.80
C GLY A 521 14.67 -14.30 -0.44
N ALA A 522 15.23 -14.79 0.65
CA ALA A 522 16.60 -14.52 1.08
C ALA A 522 17.63 -15.06 0.08
N GLN A 523 17.41 -16.23 -0.52
CA GLN A 523 18.28 -16.78 -1.56
C GLN A 523 18.25 -15.93 -2.84
N LEU A 524 17.07 -15.46 -3.25
CA LEU A 524 16.93 -14.56 -4.41
C LEU A 524 17.58 -13.21 -4.15
N LEU A 525 17.34 -12.62 -2.98
CA LEU A 525 17.96 -11.37 -2.56
C LEU A 525 19.48 -11.49 -2.47
N SER A 526 19.98 -12.56 -1.86
CA SER A 526 21.42 -12.85 -1.78
C SER A 526 22.03 -12.95 -3.19
N SER A 527 21.38 -13.64 -4.13
CA SER A 527 21.86 -13.70 -5.52
C SER A 527 21.94 -12.33 -6.18
N GLU A 528 20.97 -11.45 -5.94
CA GLU A 528 20.98 -10.10 -6.51
C GLU A 528 22.05 -9.22 -5.87
N LEU A 529 22.20 -9.29 -4.55
CA LEU A 529 23.24 -8.60 -3.80
C LEU A 529 24.64 -9.08 -4.22
N GLN A 530 24.82 -10.38 -4.48
CA GLN A 530 26.08 -10.93 -5.01
C GLN A 530 26.45 -10.36 -6.39
N LYS A 531 25.48 -10.08 -7.27
CA LYS A 531 25.77 -9.39 -8.55
C LYS A 531 26.30 -7.97 -8.35
N GLN A 532 25.87 -7.31 -7.28
CA GLN A 532 26.38 -5.99 -6.87
C GLN A 532 27.69 -6.10 -6.06
N GLY A 533 28.23 -7.32 -5.92
CA GLY A 533 29.47 -7.60 -5.21
C GLY A 533 29.32 -7.63 -3.69
N PHE A 534 28.14 -7.96 -3.17
CA PHE A 534 27.92 -8.22 -1.74
C PHE A 534 27.84 -9.71 -1.47
N ASP A 535 28.65 -10.17 -0.52
CA ASP A 535 28.57 -11.55 -0.05
C ASP A 535 27.60 -11.61 1.13
N VAL A 536 26.37 -12.08 0.85
CA VAL A 536 25.32 -12.28 1.86
C VAL A 536 25.16 -13.77 2.09
N ASP A 537 25.58 -14.22 3.27
CA ASP A 537 25.45 -15.60 3.71
C ASP A 537 24.01 -15.88 4.18
N VAL A 538 23.27 -16.64 3.37
CA VAL A 538 21.88 -17.04 3.66
C VAL A 538 21.81 -18.02 4.83
N SER A 539 22.92 -18.70 5.18
CA SER A 539 22.95 -19.62 6.32
C SER A 539 22.85 -18.91 7.68
N LEU A 540 22.98 -17.58 7.70
CA LEU A 540 22.78 -16.76 8.89
C LEU A 540 21.31 -16.55 9.25
N LEU A 541 20.38 -16.95 8.37
CA LEU A 541 18.97 -17.02 8.77
C LEU A 541 18.85 -18.02 9.93
N PRO A 542 18.13 -17.66 11.02
CA PRO A 542 17.86 -18.59 12.09
C PRO A 542 17.22 -19.90 11.62
N SER A 543 17.20 -20.92 12.47
CA SER A 543 16.37 -22.08 12.24
C SER A 543 14.90 -21.73 12.56
N PRO A 544 13.92 -22.37 11.89
CA PRO A 544 12.51 -22.16 12.21
C PRO A 544 12.22 -22.47 13.69
N ASP A 545 12.79 -23.54 14.22
CA ASP A 545 12.53 -23.99 15.59
C ASP A 545 13.03 -22.96 16.63
N SER A 546 14.23 -22.40 16.41
CA SER A 546 14.80 -21.35 17.28
C SER A 546 13.93 -20.09 17.34
N VAL A 547 13.22 -19.75 16.25
CA VAL A 547 12.32 -18.59 16.22
C VAL A 547 10.95 -18.95 16.79
N ILE A 548 10.36 -20.05 16.35
CA ILE A 548 8.96 -20.42 16.62
C ILE A 548 8.73 -20.78 18.09
N GLU A 549 9.72 -21.32 18.79
CA GLU A 549 9.62 -21.65 20.23
C GLU A 549 9.18 -20.44 21.08
N HIS A 550 9.60 -19.24 20.67
CA HIS A 550 9.34 -17.97 21.36
C HIS A 550 8.11 -17.22 20.85
N LEU A 551 7.41 -17.76 19.84
CA LEU A 551 6.23 -17.14 19.28
C LEU A 551 4.96 -17.56 20.03
N ARG A 552 4.02 -16.62 20.17
CA ARG A 552 2.67 -16.82 20.71
C ARG A 552 1.65 -16.15 19.81
N PRO A 553 0.36 -16.54 19.93
CA PRO A 553 -0.68 -15.89 19.16
C PRO A 553 -0.69 -14.38 19.41
N SER A 554 -0.68 -13.62 18.31
CA SER A 554 -0.83 -12.18 18.37
C SER A 554 -2.29 -11.83 18.41
N VAL A 555 -2.66 -10.95 19.34
CA VAL A 555 -4.04 -10.47 19.49
C VAL A 555 -4.05 -8.95 19.48
N GLY A 556 -5.02 -8.41 18.77
CA GLY A 556 -5.28 -6.99 18.72
C GLY A 556 -6.75 -6.70 18.92
N ALA A 557 -7.06 -5.59 19.57
CA ALA A 557 -8.42 -5.24 19.91
C ALA A 557 -8.63 -3.72 19.84
N VAL A 558 -9.83 -3.32 19.43
CA VAL A 558 -10.33 -1.95 19.57
C VAL A 558 -11.53 -1.99 20.49
N ALA A 559 -11.50 -1.20 21.56
CA ALA A 559 -12.62 -0.99 22.47
C ALA A 559 -13.04 0.48 22.45
N HIS A 560 -14.27 0.75 22.83
CA HIS A 560 -14.81 2.10 22.93
C HIS A 560 -15.43 2.29 24.31
N ALA A 561 -15.06 3.37 24.98
CA ALA A 561 -15.58 3.79 26.26
C ALA A 561 -16.09 5.25 26.17
N SER A 562 -16.55 5.82 27.28
CA SER A 562 -17.12 7.16 27.30
C SER A 562 -16.12 8.28 26.96
N ASP A 563 -14.84 8.03 27.16
CA ASP A 563 -13.72 8.96 26.97
C ASP A 563 -12.91 8.67 25.69
N GLY A 564 -13.36 7.75 24.84
CA GLY A 564 -12.81 7.56 23.50
C GLY A 564 -12.54 6.11 23.11
N TYR A 565 -11.56 5.91 22.24
CA TYR A 565 -11.22 4.61 21.63
C TYR A 565 -9.89 4.09 22.14
N TYR A 566 -9.88 2.82 22.55
CA TYR A 566 -8.69 2.11 22.99
C TYR A 566 -8.24 1.09 21.95
N PHE A 567 -6.96 1.11 21.62
CA PHE A 567 -6.32 0.17 20.71
C PHE A 567 -5.27 -0.61 21.49
N THR A 568 -5.49 -1.90 21.69
CA THR A 568 -4.58 -2.75 22.46
C THR A 568 -4.07 -3.89 21.62
N SER A 569 -2.77 -4.16 21.65
CA SER A 569 -2.19 -5.36 21.02
C SER A 569 -1.22 -6.06 21.95
N ARG A 570 -1.21 -7.41 21.93
CA ARG A 570 -0.22 -8.27 22.57
C ARG A 570 0.34 -9.27 21.56
N GLN A 571 1.66 -9.47 21.55
CA GLN A 571 2.35 -10.29 20.55
C GLN A 571 3.80 -10.60 20.93
N SER A 572 4.40 -11.65 20.37
CA SER A 572 5.82 -11.97 20.59
C SER A 572 6.78 -11.14 19.74
N LEU A 573 6.36 -10.68 18.55
CA LEU A 573 7.23 -9.92 17.66
C LEU A 573 6.96 -8.42 17.80
N PRO A 574 8.01 -7.58 17.89
CA PRO A 574 7.87 -6.13 17.93
C PRO A 574 7.35 -5.57 16.60
N GLY A 575 6.52 -4.52 16.68
CA GLY A 575 5.87 -3.86 15.54
C GLY A 575 4.35 -3.99 15.65
N GLY A 576 3.63 -2.87 15.78
CA GLY A 576 2.19 -2.82 16.08
C GLY A 576 1.40 -3.91 15.36
N GLY A 577 0.67 -4.73 16.13
CA GLY A 577 0.14 -6.00 15.64
C GLY A 577 -0.76 -5.89 14.41
N MET A 578 -1.24 -7.03 13.94
CA MET A 578 -2.16 -7.17 12.78
C MET A 578 -3.42 -6.28 12.79
N ILE A 579 -3.64 -5.47 13.83
CA ILE A 579 -4.56 -4.31 13.84
C ILE A 579 -4.31 -3.38 12.64
N GLY A 580 -3.06 -3.29 12.14
CA GLY A 580 -2.72 -2.54 10.93
C GLY A 580 -3.39 -3.02 9.63
N PHE A 581 -4.07 -4.18 9.62
CA PHE A 581 -4.71 -4.73 8.43
C PHE A 581 -6.24 -4.85 8.49
N ALA A 582 -6.89 -4.56 9.61
CA ALA A 582 -8.22 -5.13 9.83
C ALA A 582 -9.45 -4.21 9.62
N PRO A 583 -9.43 -2.86 9.75
CA PRO A 583 -10.62 -2.05 9.43
C PRO A 583 -10.55 -1.29 8.09
N LEU A 584 -9.34 -0.96 7.59
CA LEU A 584 -9.19 -0.25 6.32
C LEU A 584 -9.10 -1.17 5.10
N ALA A 585 -8.66 -2.43 5.26
CA ALA A 585 -8.52 -3.37 4.13
C ALA A 585 -9.86 -3.86 3.58
N PHE A 586 -10.93 -3.84 4.38
CA PHE A 586 -12.25 -4.34 3.96
C PHE A 586 -13.24 -3.22 3.59
N GLY A 587 -13.11 -2.01 4.14
CA GLY A 587 -13.90 -0.83 3.74
C GLY A 587 -13.35 -0.04 2.55
N LEU A 588 -12.02 -0.07 2.32
CA LEU A 588 -11.34 0.61 1.20
C LEU A 588 -10.83 -0.38 0.13
N GLY A 589 -11.46 -1.55 0.00
CA GLY A 589 -11.11 -2.52 -1.05
C GLY A 589 -11.44 -2.06 -2.48
N MET A 590 -12.21 -0.98 -2.66
CA MET A 590 -12.60 -0.51 -4.00
C MET A 590 -11.48 0.23 -4.76
N PRO A 591 -10.70 1.16 -4.17
CA PRO A 591 -9.60 1.82 -4.90
C PRO A 591 -8.41 0.90 -5.20
N ALA A 592 -8.07 -0.06 -4.32
CA ALA A 592 -7.01 -1.04 -4.58
C ALA A 592 -7.42 -2.06 -5.66
N ALA A 593 -8.71 -2.46 -5.72
CA ALA A 593 -9.23 -3.23 -6.83
C ALA A 593 -9.22 -2.42 -8.13
N GLN A 594 -9.43 -1.10 -8.11
CA GLN A 594 -9.30 -0.24 -9.28
C GLN A 594 -7.83 -0.11 -9.73
N GLY A 595 -6.88 0.09 -8.82
CA GLY A 595 -5.45 0.13 -9.11
C GLY A 595 -4.92 -1.21 -9.64
N ALA A 596 -5.33 -2.33 -9.04
CA ALA A 596 -5.01 -3.68 -9.49
C ALA A 596 -5.70 -4.03 -10.82
N ARG A 597 -6.96 -3.64 -11.03
CA ARG A 597 -7.64 -3.77 -12.33
C ARG A 597 -6.98 -2.90 -13.40
N GLN A 598 -6.53 -1.69 -13.06
CA GLN A 598 -5.85 -0.78 -13.98
C GLN A 598 -4.43 -1.29 -14.29
N ALA A 599 -3.71 -1.85 -13.32
CA ALA A 599 -2.46 -2.55 -13.51
C ALA A 599 -2.64 -3.83 -14.35
N ALA A 600 -3.69 -4.61 -14.09
CA ALA A 600 -4.03 -5.81 -14.87
C ALA A 600 -4.43 -5.46 -16.30
N ARG A 601 -5.21 -4.40 -16.53
CA ARG A 601 -5.53 -3.89 -17.87
C ARG A 601 -4.29 -3.38 -18.60
N ARG A 602 -3.39 -2.65 -17.92
CA ARG A 602 -2.08 -2.25 -18.49
C ARG A 602 -1.21 -3.45 -18.84
N ASN A 603 -1.15 -4.47 -17.99
CA ASN A 603 -0.42 -5.69 -18.29
C ASN A 603 -1.07 -6.48 -19.43
N SER A 604 -2.40 -6.53 -19.49
CA SER A 604 -3.15 -7.14 -20.58
C SER A 604 -2.92 -6.42 -21.91
N GLU A 605 -2.85 -5.08 -21.89
CA GLU A 605 -2.49 -4.24 -23.04
C GLU A 605 -1.12 -4.60 -23.60
N LEU A 606 -0.10 -4.65 -22.73
CA LEU A 606 1.25 -5.02 -23.14
C LEU A 606 1.33 -6.49 -23.61
N ASN A 607 0.55 -7.39 -23.03
CA ASN A 607 0.50 -8.78 -23.47
C ASN A 607 -0.15 -8.93 -24.85
N ASN A 608 -1.24 -8.20 -25.15
CA ASN A 608 -1.82 -8.16 -26.50
C ASN A 608 -0.78 -7.70 -27.54
N MET A 609 -0.05 -6.61 -27.25
CA MET A 609 1.02 -6.13 -28.12
C MET A 609 2.15 -7.15 -28.28
N LYS A 610 2.54 -7.87 -27.22
CA LYS A 610 3.53 -8.96 -27.31
C LYS A 610 3.06 -10.09 -28.22
N PHE A 611 1.78 -10.48 -28.16
CA PHE A 611 1.24 -11.50 -29.07
C PHE A 611 1.24 -11.03 -30.52
N ILE A 612 0.87 -9.77 -30.80
CA ILE A 612 0.95 -9.19 -32.15
C ILE A 612 2.41 -9.14 -32.63
N ALA A 613 3.34 -8.68 -31.79
CA ALA A 613 4.75 -8.64 -32.11
C ALA A 613 5.31 -10.05 -32.37
N LEU A 614 4.95 -11.05 -31.57
CA LEU A 614 5.35 -12.43 -31.78
C LEU A 614 4.83 -12.97 -33.13
N ALA A 615 3.55 -12.70 -33.46
CA ALA A 615 2.98 -13.07 -34.75
C ALA A 615 3.71 -12.37 -35.91
N PHE A 616 4.07 -11.09 -35.75
CA PHE A 616 4.90 -10.35 -36.70
C PHE A 616 6.27 -11.01 -36.89
N HIS A 617 6.95 -11.38 -35.81
CA HIS A 617 8.25 -12.06 -35.89
C HIS A 617 8.13 -13.43 -36.56
N ASN A 618 7.08 -14.19 -36.27
CA ASN A 618 6.83 -15.49 -36.91
C ASN A 618 6.55 -15.32 -38.42
N TYR A 619 5.73 -14.32 -38.79
CA TYR A 619 5.53 -13.93 -40.18
C TYR A 619 6.87 -13.59 -40.84
N ALA A 620 7.63 -12.68 -40.22
CA ALA A 620 8.87 -12.18 -40.77
C ALA A 620 9.94 -13.26 -40.94
N ASN A 621 10.03 -14.19 -39.99
CA ASN A 621 10.92 -15.35 -40.08
C ASN A 621 10.49 -16.30 -41.22
N SER A 622 9.19 -16.60 -41.33
CA SER A 622 8.68 -17.54 -42.34
C SER A 622 8.70 -16.98 -43.77
N ARG A 623 8.56 -15.66 -43.94
CA ARG A 623 8.51 -14.97 -45.24
C ARG A 623 9.81 -14.24 -45.58
N ASN A 624 10.77 -14.20 -44.65
CA ASN A 624 12.01 -13.41 -44.73
C ASN A 624 11.77 -11.93 -45.07
N GLN A 625 10.67 -11.35 -44.59
CA GLN A 625 10.28 -9.96 -44.81
C GLN A 625 9.25 -9.52 -43.76
N PHE A 626 9.24 -8.24 -43.38
CA PHE A 626 8.21 -7.66 -42.52
C PHE A 626 6.82 -7.77 -43.15
N VAL A 627 5.80 -7.82 -42.31
CA VAL A 627 4.41 -7.82 -42.79
C VAL A 627 4.09 -6.48 -43.46
N THR A 628 3.33 -6.55 -44.55
CA THR A 628 2.78 -5.38 -45.24
C THR A 628 1.27 -5.54 -45.34
N ASN A 629 0.58 -4.48 -45.76
CA ASN A 629 -0.79 -4.61 -46.24
C ASN A 629 -0.84 -5.58 -47.43
N ILE A 630 -2.04 -6.08 -47.72
CA ILE A 630 -2.32 -6.85 -48.93
C ILE A 630 -2.71 -5.84 -50.01
N TYR A 631 -2.10 -5.96 -51.18
CA TYR A 631 -2.26 -5.05 -52.30
C TYR A 631 -2.84 -5.78 -53.52
N ASP A 632 -3.55 -5.05 -54.37
CA ASP A 632 -3.92 -5.55 -55.69
C ASP A 632 -2.75 -5.45 -56.70
N ASP A 633 -3.02 -5.83 -57.94
CA ASP A 633 -2.05 -5.76 -59.04
C ASP A 633 -1.67 -4.31 -59.42
N GLN A 634 -2.43 -3.31 -58.96
CA GLN A 634 -2.22 -1.89 -59.16
C GLN A 634 -1.48 -1.23 -57.98
N GLU A 635 -1.03 -2.02 -57.01
CA GLU A 635 -0.40 -1.58 -55.76
C GLU A 635 -1.32 -0.74 -54.85
N GLU A 636 -2.64 -0.87 -54.99
CA GLU A 636 -3.60 -0.26 -54.07
C GLU A 636 -3.83 -1.17 -52.85
N PRO A 637 -3.80 -0.63 -51.61
CA PRO A 637 -3.95 -1.44 -50.41
C PRO A 637 -5.39 -1.90 -50.22
N LEU A 638 -5.61 -3.21 -50.25
CA LEU A 638 -6.91 -3.86 -50.08
C LEU A 638 -7.22 -4.14 -48.61
N LEU A 639 -6.31 -4.83 -47.91
CA LEU A 639 -6.50 -5.31 -46.54
C LEU A 639 -5.30 -4.97 -45.65
N SER A 640 -5.57 -4.72 -44.37
CA SER A 640 -4.54 -4.43 -43.37
C SER A 640 -3.55 -5.57 -43.19
N TRP A 641 -2.31 -5.23 -42.87
CA TRP A 641 -1.30 -6.17 -42.36
C TRP A 641 -1.79 -7.03 -41.19
N ARG A 642 -2.77 -6.55 -40.41
CA ARG A 642 -3.42 -7.32 -39.33
C ARG A 642 -4.11 -8.58 -39.86
N VAL A 643 -4.68 -8.52 -41.06
CA VAL A 643 -5.28 -9.69 -41.75
C VAL A 643 -4.19 -10.69 -42.15
N SER A 644 -3.05 -10.20 -42.65
CA SER A 644 -1.89 -11.04 -43.00
C SER A 644 -1.30 -11.80 -41.80
N LEU A 645 -1.49 -11.30 -40.57
CA LEU A 645 -1.02 -11.94 -39.34
C LEU A 645 -1.96 -13.03 -38.80
N LEU A 646 -3.20 -13.13 -39.27
CA LEU A 646 -4.19 -14.08 -38.73
C LEU A 646 -3.69 -15.54 -38.66
N PRO A 647 -3.00 -16.10 -39.68
CA PRO A 647 -2.44 -17.45 -39.59
C PRO A 647 -1.45 -17.65 -38.43
N TYR A 648 -0.74 -16.58 -38.06
CA TYR A 648 0.28 -16.57 -37.00
C TYR A 648 -0.31 -16.23 -35.62
N LEU A 649 -1.61 -15.94 -35.56
CA LEU A 649 -2.43 -15.70 -34.36
C LEU A 649 -3.44 -16.83 -34.12
N GLU A 650 -3.23 -18.00 -34.74
CA GLU A 650 -4.14 -19.15 -34.69
C GLU A 650 -5.55 -18.86 -35.27
N GLN A 651 -5.66 -17.86 -36.15
CA GLN A 651 -6.91 -17.45 -36.81
C GLN A 651 -6.94 -17.85 -38.29
N GLU A 652 -6.33 -18.99 -38.63
CA GLU A 652 -6.26 -19.52 -40.00
C GLU A 652 -7.66 -19.71 -40.64
N THR A 653 -8.65 -20.15 -39.86
CA THR A 653 -10.02 -20.30 -40.34
C THR A 653 -10.62 -18.96 -40.78
N LEU A 654 -10.44 -17.92 -39.97
CA LEU A 654 -10.92 -16.57 -40.30
C LEU A 654 -10.17 -15.99 -41.50
N TYR A 655 -8.85 -16.22 -41.59
CA TYR A 655 -8.03 -15.76 -42.72
C TYR A 655 -8.56 -16.28 -44.07
N ARG A 656 -8.94 -17.57 -44.14
CA ARG A 656 -9.47 -18.19 -45.36
C ARG A 656 -10.83 -17.69 -45.79
N GLU A 657 -11.56 -17.03 -44.89
CA GLU A 657 -12.86 -16.44 -45.22
C GLU A 657 -12.73 -15.08 -45.91
N PHE A 658 -11.59 -14.40 -45.80
CA PHE A 658 -11.36 -13.13 -46.49
C PHE A 658 -11.15 -13.34 -47.99
N HIS A 659 -11.75 -12.47 -48.80
CA HIS A 659 -11.39 -12.32 -50.21
C HIS A 659 -10.21 -11.36 -50.28
N LEU A 660 -9.01 -11.91 -50.53
CA LEU A 660 -7.75 -11.16 -50.47
C LEU A 660 -7.53 -10.23 -51.67
N ASP A 661 -8.33 -10.41 -52.72
CA ASP A 661 -8.41 -9.63 -53.96
C ASP A 661 -9.50 -8.54 -53.92
N GLU A 662 -10.20 -8.40 -52.78
CA GLU A 662 -11.22 -7.38 -52.56
C GLU A 662 -10.81 -6.41 -51.44
N PRO A 663 -11.24 -5.13 -51.49
CA PRO A 663 -10.95 -4.17 -50.43
C PRO A 663 -11.65 -4.55 -49.11
N TRP A 664 -11.15 -4.00 -48.01
CA TRP A 664 -11.65 -4.26 -46.65
C TRP A 664 -13.15 -3.93 -46.45
N ASP A 665 -13.68 -3.00 -47.23
CA ASP A 665 -15.07 -2.52 -47.21
C ASP A 665 -15.95 -3.12 -48.34
N SER A 666 -15.48 -4.17 -49.01
CA SER A 666 -16.32 -4.94 -49.93
C SER A 666 -17.52 -5.55 -49.20
N GLU A 667 -18.62 -5.82 -49.91
CA GLU A 667 -19.82 -6.40 -49.30
C GLU A 667 -19.55 -7.74 -48.60
N HIS A 668 -18.53 -8.48 -49.06
CA HIS A 668 -18.09 -9.73 -48.45
C HIS A 668 -17.19 -9.49 -47.24
N ASN A 669 -16.08 -8.76 -47.41
CA ASN A 669 -15.08 -8.57 -46.35
C ASN A 669 -15.61 -7.74 -45.18
N LEU A 670 -16.52 -6.78 -45.44
CA LEU A 670 -17.12 -5.95 -44.39
C LEU A 670 -17.90 -6.78 -43.37
N LYS A 671 -18.50 -7.91 -43.77
CA LYS A 671 -19.22 -8.84 -42.88
C LYS A 671 -18.29 -9.53 -41.87
N LEU A 672 -16.98 -9.58 -42.15
CA LEU A 672 -15.97 -10.17 -41.27
C LEU A 672 -15.42 -9.17 -40.24
N LEU A 673 -15.76 -7.88 -40.35
CA LEU A 673 -15.28 -6.83 -39.46
C LEU A 673 -15.62 -7.12 -37.99
N GLU A 674 -16.84 -7.61 -37.72
CA GLU A 674 -17.33 -7.94 -36.38
C GLU A 674 -16.59 -9.14 -35.76
N ARG A 675 -15.83 -9.91 -36.55
CA ARG A 675 -15.06 -11.08 -36.09
C ARG A 675 -13.61 -10.73 -35.73
N MET A 676 -13.37 -9.48 -35.30
CA MET A 676 -12.06 -9.03 -34.85
C MET A 676 -11.48 -9.94 -33.76
N PRO A 677 -10.28 -10.52 -33.96
CA PRO A 677 -9.58 -11.25 -32.90
C PRO A 677 -9.37 -10.38 -31.66
N ALA A 678 -9.62 -10.95 -30.48
CA ALA A 678 -9.54 -10.22 -29.21
C ALA A 678 -8.17 -9.57 -28.94
N VAL A 679 -7.09 -10.12 -29.50
CA VAL A 679 -5.73 -9.57 -29.40
C VAL A 679 -5.61 -8.18 -30.03
N PHE A 680 -6.47 -7.83 -31.00
CA PHE A 680 -6.48 -6.50 -31.62
C PHE A 680 -7.35 -5.48 -30.87
N ALA A 681 -8.07 -5.90 -29.82
CA ALA A 681 -8.83 -5.00 -28.96
C ALA A 681 -7.95 -4.49 -27.82
N SER A 682 -7.94 -3.17 -27.57
CA SER A 682 -7.24 -2.58 -26.43
C SER A 682 -8.06 -2.75 -25.15
N PRO A 683 -7.51 -3.39 -24.09
CA PRO A 683 -8.15 -3.42 -22.76
C PRO A 683 -8.28 -2.04 -22.09
N LEU A 684 -7.61 -1.03 -22.63
CA LEU A 684 -7.68 0.38 -22.24
C LEU A 684 -8.52 1.23 -23.22
N ALA A 685 -9.26 0.61 -24.14
CA ALA A 685 -10.14 1.33 -25.06
C ALA A 685 -11.23 2.10 -24.30
N ASP A 686 -11.45 3.35 -24.69
CA ASP A 686 -12.57 4.15 -24.20
C ASP A 686 -13.88 3.58 -24.75
N ARG A 687 -15.01 3.76 -24.05
CA ARG A 687 -16.34 3.31 -24.50
C ARG A 687 -16.77 3.93 -25.86
N ALA A 688 -16.06 4.95 -26.33
CA ALA A 688 -16.28 5.61 -27.61
C ALA A 688 -15.72 4.83 -28.83
N VAL A 689 -14.85 3.83 -28.63
CA VAL A 689 -14.31 3.04 -29.74
C VAL A 689 -15.38 2.06 -30.24
N ALA A 690 -15.72 2.15 -31.53
CA ALA A 690 -16.74 1.29 -32.13
C ALA A 690 -16.31 -0.19 -32.19
N PRO A 691 -17.24 -1.16 -32.09
CA PRO A 691 -16.94 -2.57 -32.32
C PRO A 691 -16.21 -2.80 -33.66
N GLY A 692 -15.28 -3.77 -33.68
CA GLY A 692 -14.46 -4.03 -34.87
C GLY A 692 -13.39 -2.97 -35.16
N HIS A 693 -13.19 -1.97 -34.29
CA HIS A 693 -12.08 -1.02 -34.44
C HIS A 693 -10.92 -1.38 -33.51
N THR A 694 -9.71 -1.12 -33.99
CA THR A 694 -8.45 -1.32 -33.26
C THR A 694 -7.72 0.00 -33.05
N GLN A 695 -6.98 0.07 -31.95
CA GLN A 695 -6.07 1.18 -31.64
C GLN A 695 -4.60 0.78 -31.80
N TYR A 696 -4.30 -0.47 -32.16
CA TYR A 696 -2.93 -0.93 -32.37
C TYR A 696 -2.48 -0.59 -33.79
N LEU A 697 -1.88 0.57 -33.96
CA LEU A 697 -1.47 1.10 -35.25
C LEU A 697 0.05 1.00 -35.45
N ALA A 698 0.47 0.71 -36.67
CA ALA A 698 1.86 0.86 -37.07
C ALA A 698 2.20 2.36 -37.22
N LEU A 699 3.49 2.68 -37.12
CA LEU A 699 4.01 3.99 -37.50
C LEU A 699 4.49 3.89 -38.96
N ALA A 700 3.74 4.51 -39.87
CA ALA A 700 3.97 4.44 -41.31
C ALA A 700 4.81 5.63 -41.81
N GLY A 701 5.61 5.38 -42.84
CA GLY A 701 6.44 6.39 -43.50
C GLY A 701 7.70 5.80 -44.14
N ALA A 702 8.30 6.51 -45.11
CA ALA A 702 9.40 5.99 -45.93
C ALA A 702 10.65 5.54 -45.13
N GLU A 703 10.93 6.20 -44.01
CA GLU A 703 12.08 5.90 -43.13
C GLU A 703 11.68 5.08 -41.88
N THR A 704 10.44 4.58 -41.82
CA THR A 704 9.95 3.74 -40.72
C THR A 704 10.08 2.24 -41.06
N PRO A 705 9.81 1.34 -40.11
CA PRO A 705 9.62 -0.09 -40.40
C PRO A 705 8.42 -0.43 -41.29
N PHE A 706 7.50 0.52 -41.54
CA PHE A 706 6.31 0.36 -42.39
C PHE A 706 6.28 1.38 -43.55
N PRO A 707 7.18 1.26 -44.54
CA PRO A 707 7.27 2.17 -45.69
C PRO A 707 6.23 1.88 -46.80
N GLY A 708 5.04 1.38 -46.46
CA GLY A 708 4.01 0.96 -47.42
C GLY A 708 4.30 -0.42 -48.03
N ASN A 709 4.30 -0.52 -49.37
CA ASN A 709 4.45 -1.79 -50.09
C ASN A 709 5.89 -2.33 -50.13
N ARG A 710 6.87 -1.55 -49.65
CA ARG A 710 8.28 -1.93 -49.67
C ARG A 710 8.57 -2.99 -48.61
N LYS A 711 9.10 -4.12 -49.10
CA LYS A 711 9.50 -5.27 -48.28
C LYS A 711 10.79 -4.96 -47.53
N LEU A 712 10.72 -4.90 -46.21
CA LEU A 712 11.87 -4.74 -45.32
C LEU A 712 12.20 -6.06 -44.61
N THR A 713 13.40 -6.14 -44.05
CA THR A 713 13.86 -7.25 -43.20
C THR A 713 14.44 -6.71 -41.90
N PHE A 714 14.70 -7.58 -40.91
CA PHE A 714 15.35 -7.16 -39.66
C PHE A 714 16.69 -6.44 -39.88
N VAL A 715 17.46 -6.82 -40.91
CA VAL A 715 18.74 -6.18 -41.28
C VAL A 715 18.55 -4.75 -41.81
N SER A 716 17.34 -4.40 -42.24
CA SER A 716 17.00 -3.06 -42.74
C SER A 716 16.85 -2.02 -41.62
N VAL A 717 16.75 -2.46 -40.36
CA VAL A 717 16.68 -1.61 -39.16
C VAL A 717 18.09 -1.44 -38.59
N ARG A 718 18.76 -0.36 -39.02
CA ARG A 718 20.18 -0.10 -38.72
C ARG A 718 20.40 0.59 -37.38
N ASP A 719 19.38 1.26 -36.85
CA ASP A 719 19.45 1.95 -35.54
C ASP A 719 19.28 0.98 -34.36
N GLY A 720 18.99 -0.30 -34.67
CA GLY A 720 18.84 -1.39 -33.72
C GLY A 720 17.38 -1.72 -33.42
N LEU A 721 17.07 -3.00 -33.41
CA LEU A 721 15.68 -3.49 -33.22
C LEU A 721 15.05 -3.06 -31.88
N SER A 722 15.87 -2.91 -30.83
CA SER A 722 15.42 -2.47 -29.50
C SER A 722 15.23 -0.95 -29.36
N ASN A 723 15.58 -0.20 -30.41
CA ASN A 723 15.57 1.26 -30.45
C ASN A 723 14.60 1.82 -31.50
N THR A 724 13.95 0.95 -32.28
CA THR A 724 12.99 1.35 -33.31
C THR A 724 11.60 0.82 -32.97
N LEU A 725 10.61 1.71 -32.99
CA LEU A 725 9.20 1.39 -32.74
C LEU A 725 8.57 0.71 -33.95
N MET A 726 7.68 -0.23 -33.65
CA MET A 726 6.93 -1.02 -34.64
C MET A 726 5.45 -0.68 -34.60
N PHE A 727 4.80 -0.89 -33.44
CA PHE A 727 3.38 -0.61 -33.24
C PHE A 727 3.18 0.22 -31.98
N VAL A 728 2.16 1.07 -31.98
CA VAL A 728 1.76 1.92 -30.87
C VAL A 728 0.27 1.79 -30.62
N ARG A 729 -0.15 2.08 -29.38
CA ARG A 729 -1.56 2.29 -29.08
C ARG A 729 -1.95 3.73 -29.36
N ALA A 730 -2.76 3.94 -30.39
CA ALA A 730 -3.32 5.22 -30.77
C ALA A 730 -4.36 5.73 -29.76
N ASP A 731 -4.73 7.01 -29.88
CA ASP A 731 -5.90 7.55 -29.22
C ASP A 731 -7.22 7.01 -29.81
N SER A 732 -8.35 7.38 -29.20
CA SER A 732 -9.66 6.84 -29.56
C SER A 732 -10.22 7.47 -30.84
N ASP A 733 -9.79 8.69 -31.19
CA ASP A 733 -10.21 9.39 -32.42
C ASP A 733 -9.50 8.82 -33.66
N HIS A 734 -8.33 8.21 -33.48
CA HIS A 734 -7.57 7.54 -34.53
C HIS A 734 -7.84 6.02 -34.59
N ALA A 735 -8.81 5.49 -33.84
CA ALA A 735 -9.18 4.08 -33.96
C ALA A 735 -9.75 3.77 -35.36
N VAL A 736 -9.32 2.66 -35.98
CA VAL A 736 -9.71 2.28 -37.34
C VAL A 736 -10.33 0.88 -37.37
N PRO A 737 -11.21 0.56 -38.34
CA PRO A 737 -11.62 -0.82 -38.59
C PRO A 737 -10.38 -1.72 -38.72
N TRP A 738 -10.30 -2.82 -37.98
CA TRP A 738 -9.05 -3.60 -37.90
C TRP A 738 -8.61 -4.22 -39.24
N THR A 739 -9.54 -4.37 -40.18
CA THR A 739 -9.29 -4.86 -41.54
C THR A 739 -8.82 -3.76 -42.50
N LYS A 740 -9.05 -2.48 -42.16
CA LYS A 740 -8.73 -1.33 -43.01
C LYS A 740 -7.20 -1.09 -43.02
N PRO A 741 -6.56 -0.99 -44.21
CA PRO A 741 -5.12 -0.77 -44.34
C PRO A 741 -4.75 0.70 -44.06
N THR A 742 -5.03 1.18 -42.85
CA THR A 742 -4.71 2.52 -42.38
C THR A 742 -3.96 2.43 -41.06
N ASP A 743 -2.92 3.25 -40.94
CA ASP A 743 -2.01 3.35 -39.80
C ASP A 743 -1.63 4.83 -39.57
N ILE A 744 -0.79 5.14 -38.58
CA ILE A 744 -0.40 6.53 -38.26
C ILE A 744 0.75 6.93 -39.18
N GLU A 745 0.51 7.91 -40.06
CA GLU A 745 1.59 8.56 -40.81
C GLU A 745 2.45 9.41 -39.89
N VAL A 746 3.76 9.13 -39.84
CA VAL A 746 4.69 9.85 -38.96
C VAL A 746 4.92 11.27 -39.49
N ASP A 747 4.36 12.26 -38.79
CA ASP A 747 4.70 13.66 -38.98
C ASP A 747 5.95 13.98 -38.15
N SER A 748 7.07 14.18 -38.83
CA SER A 748 8.29 14.59 -38.16
C SER A 748 8.07 15.89 -37.37
N ALA A 749 7.31 16.87 -37.84
CA ALA A 749 7.10 18.10 -37.08
C ALA A 749 6.25 17.88 -35.81
N ARG A 750 5.50 16.78 -35.73
CA ARG A 750 4.60 16.44 -34.61
C ARG A 750 4.66 14.93 -34.30
N PRO A 751 5.76 14.44 -33.72
CA PRO A 751 6.02 13.00 -33.59
C PRO A 751 5.08 12.26 -32.62
N PHE A 752 4.28 12.98 -31.84
CA PHE A 752 3.26 12.42 -30.94
C PHE A 752 1.83 12.44 -31.53
N GLN A 753 1.65 12.87 -32.78
CA GLN A 753 0.34 12.92 -33.42
C GLN A 753 -0.35 11.54 -33.41
N GLY A 754 -1.61 11.51 -32.94
CA GLY A 754 -2.42 10.29 -32.85
C GLY A 754 -2.17 9.42 -31.60
N LEU A 755 -1.34 9.88 -30.66
CA LEU A 755 -1.06 9.18 -29.38
C LEU A 755 -1.83 9.77 -28.17
N GLY A 756 -2.56 10.86 -28.39
CA GLY A 756 -3.49 11.51 -27.45
C GLY A 756 -2.86 12.56 -26.53
N GLU A 757 -3.42 13.78 -26.52
CA GLU A 757 -2.91 14.94 -25.75
C GLU A 757 -3.23 14.90 -24.23
N ASN A 758 -4.20 14.08 -23.81
CA ASN A 758 -4.70 14.02 -22.42
C ASN A 758 -4.16 12.81 -21.60
N ARG A 759 -3.11 12.13 -22.07
CA ARG A 759 -2.55 10.92 -21.43
C ARG A 759 -1.13 11.20 -20.94
N SER A 760 -0.68 10.53 -19.88
CA SER A 760 0.71 10.63 -19.42
C SER A 760 1.67 9.64 -20.11
N ALA A 761 1.13 8.56 -20.68
CA ALA A 761 1.90 7.51 -21.34
C ALA A 761 1.07 6.73 -22.38
N PHE A 762 1.75 6.05 -23.31
CA PHE A 762 1.17 5.16 -24.31
C PHE A 762 1.90 3.81 -24.37
N ALA A 763 1.21 2.77 -24.82
CA ALA A 763 1.82 1.45 -24.98
C ALA A 763 2.50 1.36 -26.35
N ALA A 764 3.72 0.83 -26.38
CA ALA A 764 4.55 0.77 -27.58
C ALA A 764 5.28 -0.58 -27.68
N ALA A 765 5.36 -1.12 -28.90
CA ALA A 765 6.12 -2.31 -29.25
C ALA A 765 7.32 -1.92 -30.13
N PHE A 766 8.48 -2.52 -29.86
CA PHE A 766 9.73 -2.32 -30.58
C PHE A 766 9.95 -3.43 -31.60
N CYS A 767 10.80 -3.19 -32.60
CA CYS A 767 11.14 -4.18 -33.64
C CYS A 767 11.87 -5.44 -33.12
N ASP A 768 12.31 -5.46 -31.86
CA ASP A 768 12.85 -6.64 -31.18
C ASP A 768 11.77 -7.48 -30.47
N GLY A 769 10.51 -7.03 -30.50
CA GLY A 769 9.37 -7.68 -29.84
C GLY A 769 9.15 -7.25 -28.39
N SER A 770 10.03 -6.40 -27.82
CA SER A 770 9.81 -5.85 -26.49
C SER A 770 8.64 -4.84 -26.51
N CYS A 771 7.82 -4.87 -25.46
CA CYS A 771 6.67 -3.98 -25.31
C CYS A 771 6.72 -3.28 -23.97
N ARG A 772 6.52 -1.96 -23.95
CA ARG A 772 6.60 -1.11 -22.75
C ARG A 772 5.64 0.08 -22.82
N MET A 773 5.37 0.66 -21.67
CA MET A 773 4.72 1.97 -21.58
C MET A 773 5.77 3.05 -21.76
N LEU A 774 5.56 3.96 -22.71
CA LEU A 774 6.41 5.13 -22.93
C LEU A 774 5.70 6.39 -22.45
N SER A 775 6.41 7.22 -21.69
CA SER A 775 5.95 8.54 -21.26
C SER A 775 5.83 9.49 -22.46
N LEU A 776 4.82 10.37 -22.46
CA LEU A 776 4.81 11.48 -23.44
C LEU A 776 5.88 12.54 -23.11
N ALA A 777 6.50 12.48 -21.93
CA ALA A 777 7.55 13.42 -21.51
C ALA A 777 8.95 13.08 -22.02
N ILE A 778 9.13 11.99 -22.79
CA ILE A 778 10.44 11.59 -23.35
C ILE A 778 11.05 12.60 -24.34
N GLY A 779 10.27 13.61 -24.77
CA GLY A 779 10.68 14.67 -25.69
C GLY A 779 10.49 14.29 -27.17
N GLU A 780 10.29 15.31 -28.01
CA GLU A 780 10.03 15.13 -29.44
C GLU A 780 11.23 14.54 -30.21
N ASP A 781 12.46 14.89 -29.83
CA ASP A 781 13.68 14.38 -30.48
C ASP A 781 13.84 12.88 -30.24
N THR A 782 13.62 12.43 -28.99
CA THR A 782 13.64 11.01 -28.65
C THR A 782 12.55 10.25 -29.39
N MET A 783 11.32 10.79 -29.42
CA MET A 783 10.21 10.15 -30.13
C MET A 783 10.48 10.05 -31.64
N ARG A 784 11.04 11.09 -32.25
CA ARG A 784 11.44 11.10 -33.66
C ARG A 784 12.48 10.03 -33.97
N ALA A 785 13.54 9.95 -33.17
CA ALA A 785 14.58 8.92 -33.30
C ALA A 785 14.03 7.50 -33.14
N LEU A 786 13.04 7.31 -32.25
CA LEU A 786 12.38 6.02 -32.05
C LEU A 786 11.54 5.58 -33.28
N THR A 787 11.10 6.50 -34.14
CA THR A 787 10.24 6.18 -35.31
C THR A 787 11.02 5.80 -36.56
N THR A 788 12.29 6.19 -36.67
CA THR A 788 13.15 5.94 -37.83
C THR A 788 13.91 4.62 -37.69
N ARG A 789 14.16 3.95 -38.82
CA ARG A 789 14.91 2.68 -38.85
C ARG A 789 16.40 2.85 -39.16
N ASN A 790 16.83 4.03 -39.62
CA ASN A 790 18.18 4.32 -40.13
C ASN A 790 18.61 5.80 -40.00
N GLY A 791 18.13 6.51 -38.99
CA GLY A 791 18.53 7.89 -38.69
C GLY A 791 19.90 8.02 -37.99
N GLY A 792 20.36 6.98 -37.29
CA GLY A 792 21.67 6.93 -36.64
C GLY A 792 21.79 7.68 -35.32
N GLU A 793 20.66 8.08 -34.72
CA GLU A 793 20.62 8.80 -33.44
C GLU A 793 20.91 7.88 -32.24
N VAL A 794 21.54 8.44 -31.20
CA VAL A 794 21.84 7.71 -29.96
C VAL A 794 20.73 7.95 -28.94
N ILE A 795 20.05 6.88 -28.51
CA ILE A 795 18.99 6.94 -27.49
C ILE A 795 19.54 6.44 -26.15
N GLU A 796 19.58 7.33 -25.15
CA GLU A 796 19.93 6.95 -23.78
C GLU A 796 18.77 6.19 -23.13
N ARG A 797 19.02 4.95 -22.68
CA ARG A 797 17.97 4.09 -22.10
C ARG A 797 17.32 4.66 -20.84
N GLU A 798 18.04 5.47 -20.07
CA GLU A 798 17.50 6.12 -18.87
C GLU A 798 16.38 7.11 -19.21
N THR A 799 16.41 7.72 -20.39
CA THR A 799 15.40 8.67 -20.88
C THR A 799 14.06 8.00 -21.16
N LEU A 800 14.06 6.69 -21.46
CA LEU A 800 12.83 5.91 -21.67
C LEU A 800 12.15 5.47 -20.37
N ASN A 801 12.81 5.65 -19.22
CA ASN A 801 12.35 5.23 -17.89
C ASN A 801 11.95 6.41 -16.98
N ARG A 802 12.07 7.66 -17.46
CA ARG A 802 11.55 8.88 -16.81
C ARG A 802 10.12 9.15 -17.24
#